data_AF-A0A821VMH9-F1
#
_entry.id   AF-A0A821VMH9-F1
#
_cell.length_a   1.000
_cell.length_b   1.000
_cell.length_c   1.000
_cell.angle_alpha   90.00
_cell.angle_beta   90.00
_cell.angle_gamma   90.00
#
_symmetry.space_group_name_H-M   'P 1'
#
loop_
_entity.id
_entity.type
_entity.pdbx_description
1 polymer ?
#
loop_
_entity_poly.entity_id
_entity_poly.type
_entity_poly.pdbx_seq_one_letter_code
_entity_poly.pdbx_strand_id
1 'polypeptide(L)'
;MQDSYSVSAAMEKLVHLTSQPYHQLDIRAALSTEIKKAHQASGKFSKISTHVLDTIDANMSEQLENRLQEAKNNYTGERIVLILCNMGSFHWIGILLGFNIDGCIWRAQSFDPVTGSDHLTDKIQTAFSKVYPDIILRVNTLLKHKDHTKSAILTIANLLIATDDAQFSQRDSLNGQQLNSSYDDGRQNNKNKMDQVQAYPTSNEGNISEYDELEKQVAARLKSFNITDIEILPEKIRRSEQRVKDFREDGRHDDAAKEEKHMSDLKEMQILSQRITKLKTSMNSGDEKLRELEQSLASRQAKLKITDLSVLPEKIRRSQECVKDFREDGRHDDAAKEEKHMSELKEMQALSENIAKLKASINCGDGKLRELEQSLASRQAKLKIADLSVLPEKIRRSEQRVKDFREDGRHDDAEKESKHLSDLKEMLTLSQKITKLKASKDSGEGQLIALEESLTNSKIKLKITDLTVLPEKIRRTEERVKDFRDDGRNDDADKETKYLCELKELQALSEKIAQLKNTMNSSEWKLCQLEKSLLSNQEKLNITDLTVLPEKIRRSEQRAKDFRDDGRNDDAERETRFLSDLKELLALSENITKLKSSGSNCDSQSVTLEERLANIKARFNITDLSVLSEKILRSEQRIKDFRDDGRNDDAEKETKYVDELKELQELGKRKDDLKLPNTQSEVTIDSSASKQAEEKIESSSTKTDKLVLTDLDTLHQDLLFLPVCAEKVAMQLLEYFQQIMASQNKKSDGPRRNALGHCA
;
A
#
# COMPACT_ATOMS: atom_id res chain seq x y z
N MET A 1 -11.96 25.26 7.24
CA MET A 1 -10.75 25.99 6.81
C MET A 1 -9.56 25.28 7.45
N GLN A 2 -8.80 24.55 6.64
CA GLN A 2 -7.51 23.97 7.02
C GLN A 2 -6.53 24.58 6.03
N ASP A 3 -5.73 25.54 6.48
CA ASP A 3 -4.64 26.07 5.67
C ASP A 3 -3.55 24.98 5.64
N SER A 4 -3.34 24.42 4.46
CA SER A 4 -2.18 23.57 4.20
C SER A 4 -0.93 24.42 4.43
N TYR A 5 -0.19 24.15 5.50
CA TYR A 5 1.14 24.70 5.71
C TYR A 5 2.03 24.32 4.53
N SER A 6 2.28 25.27 3.64
CA SER A 6 3.22 25.06 2.53
C SER A 6 4.65 25.03 3.09
N VAL A 7 5.53 24.26 2.46
CA VAL A 7 6.98 24.28 2.73
C VAL A 7 7.54 25.70 2.69
N SER A 8 6.96 26.58 1.85
CA SER A 8 7.29 28.00 1.77
C SER A 8 7.00 28.75 3.07
N ALA A 9 5.84 28.53 3.70
CA ALA A 9 5.47 29.24 4.93
C ALA A 9 6.33 28.82 6.15
N ALA A 10 6.71 27.54 6.24
CA ALA A 10 7.62 27.05 7.28
C ALA A 10 9.06 27.55 7.05
N MET A 11 9.51 27.56 5.78
CA MET A 11 10.83 28.10 5.40
C MET A 11 10.91 29.61 5.57
N GLU A 12 9.85 30.36 5.23
CA GLU A 12 9.72 31.81 5.43
C GLU A 12 9.90 32.21 6.89
N LYS A 13 9.33 31.42 7.83
CA LYS A 13 9.52 31.64 9.27
C LYS A 13 10.97 31.39 9.72
N LEU A 14 11.72 30.53 9.03
CA LEU A 14 13.09 30.16 9.35
C LEU A 14 14.15 30.85 8.47
N VAL A 15 13.76 31.82 7.62
CA VAL A 15 14.68 32.59 6.75
C VAL A 15 15.83 33.21 7.55
N HIS A 16 15.56 33.66 8.77
CA HIS A 16 16.58 34.24 9.64
C HIS A 16 17.70 33.25 10.06
N LEU A 17 17.42 31.94 10.06
CA LEU A 17 18.42 30.89 10.32
C LEU A 17 19.25 30.54 9.07
N THR A 18 18.73 30.83 7.88
CA THR A 18 19.46 30.58 6.60
C THR A 18 20.58 31.59 6.35
N SER A 19 20.60 32.71 7.08
CA SER A 19 21.58 33.79 6.94
C SER A 19 22.86 33.61 7.78
N GLN A 20 22.91 32.61 8.66
CA GLN A 20 24.09 32.34 9.50
C GLN A 20 24.99 31.26 8.87
N PRO A 21 26.32 31.37 8.98
CA PRO A 21 27.22 30.31 8.52
C PRO A 21 26.94 29.01 9.29
N TYR A 22 26.79 27.91 8.57
CA TYR A 22 26.38 26.60 9.11
C TYR A 22 27.21 26.14 10.32
N HIS A 23 28.52 26.42 10.34
CA HIS A 23 29.43 26.04 11.43
C HIS A 23 29.26 26.85 12.73
N GLN A 24 28.47 27.93 12.70
CA GLN A 24 28.19 28.79 13.85
C GLN A 24 26.77 28.60 14.41
N LEU A 25 25.94 27.78 13.76
CA LEU A 25 24.56 27.56 14.17
C LEU A 25 24.51 26.52 15.31
N ASP A 26 24.30 26.99 16.54
CA ASP A 26 23.86 26.12 17.64
C ASP A 26 22.40 25.71 17.38
N ILE A 27 22.26 24.55 16.74
CA ILE A 27 20.97 24.00 16.30
C ILE A 27 19.98 23.80 17.46
N ARG A 28 20.49 23.50 18.66
CA ARG A 28 19.66 23.29 19.84
C ARG A 28 19.15 24.62 20.39
N ALA A 29 20.02 25.62 20.48
CA ALA A 29 19.63 26.97 20.88
C ALA A 29 18.62 27.57 19.90
N ALA A 30 18.81 27.32 18.60
CA ALA A 30 17.88 27.72 17.55
C ALA A 30 16.50 27.07 17.73
N LEU A 31 16.42 25.73 17.85
CA LEU A 31 15.16 25.02 18.09
C LEU A 31 14.46 25.50 19.37
N SER A 32 15.22 25.65 20.46
CA SER A 32 14.68 26.12 21.75
C SER A 32 14.11 27.54 21.66
N THR A 33 14.74 28.40 20.87
CA THR A 33 14.28 29.77 20.62
C THR A 33 12.98 29.78 19.81
N GLU A 34 12.89 28.97 18.76
CA GLU A 34 11.69 28.90 17.94
C GLU A 34 10.50 28.30 18.68
N ILE A 35 10.71 27.31 19.55
CA ILE A 35 9.64 26.78 20.42
C ILE A 35 9.14 27.85 21.40
N LYS A 36 10.05 28.64 22.00
CA LYS A 36 9.66 29.76 22.87
C LYS A 36 8.87 30.82 22.11
N LYS A 37 9.30 31.20 20.90
CA LYS A 37 8.57 32.14 20.04
C LYS A 37 7.20 31.59 19.66
N ALA A 38 7.10 30.31 19.31
CA ALA A 38 5.83 29.66 19.01
C ALA A 38 4.88 29.73 20.20
N HIS A 39 5.34 29.38 21.41
CA HIS A 39 4.55 29.49 22.64
C HIS A 39 4.12 30.93 22.96
N GLN A 40 4.94 31.93 22.67
CA GLN A 40 4.61 33.35 22.90
C GLN A 40 3.64 33.91 21.86
N ALA A 41 3.75 33.49 20.59
CA ALA A 41 2.99 34.02 19.48
C ALA A 41 1.52 33.56 19.45
N SER A 42 1.21 32.43 20.08
CA SER A 42 -0.19 32.06 20.28
C SER A 42 -0.54 32.06 21.77
N GLY A 43 -1.41 32.98 22.16
CA GLY A 43 -2.10 32.95 23.46
C GLY A 43 -3.03 31.74 23.64
N LYS A 44 -2.90 30.69 22.80
CA LYS A 44 -3.66 29.44 22.76
C LYS A 44 -2.77 28.18 22.60
N PHE A 45 -1.44 28.33 22.57
CA PHE A 45 -0.47 27.22 22.47
C PHE A 45 -0.48 26.45 23.80
N SER A 46 -0.35 25.13 23.71
CA SER A 46 -0.99 24.16 24.63
C SER A 46 -0.42 24.10 26.05
N LYS A 47 -1.17 23.40 26.93
CA LYS A 47 -0.79 23.03 28.31
C LYS A 47 0.37 22.02 28.40
N ILE A 48 0.82 21.45 27.27
CA ILE A 48 1.81 20.35 27.25
C ILE A 48 3.22 20.93 27.24
N SER A 49 4.04 20.58 28.24
CA SER A 49 5.42 21.09 28.32
C SER A 49 6.28 20.48 27.22
N THR A 50 7.03 21.32 26.49
CA THR A 50 7.97 20.86 25.45
C THR A 50 9.41 21.07 25.93
N HIS A 51 10.21 20.01 25.88
CA HIS A 51 11.60 19.98 26.34
C HIS A 51 12.54 19.64 25.17
N VAL A 52 13.64 20.39 25.04
CA VAL A 52 14.69 20.12 24.04
C VAL A 52 15.94 19.64 24.77
N LEU A 53 16.31 18.38 24.58
CA LEU A 53 17.51 17.80 25.19
C LEU A 53 18.77 18.26 24.46
N ASP A 54 19.96 18.00 25.02
CA ASP A 54 21.19 18.31 24.29
C ASP A 54 21.34 17.42 23.04
N THR A 55 22.16 17.89 22.10
CA THR A 55 22.45 17.19 20.85
C THR A 55 23.26 15.91 21.08
N ILE A 56 23.11 14.98 20.15
CA ILE A 56 23.89 13.73 20.09
C ILE A 56 24.86 13.81 18.91
N ASP A 57 26.14 13.52 19.15
CA ASP A 57 27.20 13.55 18.13
C ASP A 57 27.87 12.16 17.94
N ALA A 58 29.18 12.12 17.67
CA ALA A 58 29.96 10.98 17.16
C ALA A 58 29.85 9.65 17.94
N ASN A 59 29.43 9.66 19.22
CA ASN A 59 29.14 8.44 20.00
C ASN A 59 27.62 8.23 20.12
N MET A 60 26.96 8.08 18.96
CA MET A 60 25.51 8.19 18.84
C MET A 60 24.74 7.19 19.72
N SER A 61 25.14 5.91 19.75
CA SER A 61 24.35 4.88 20.46
C SER A 61 24.32 5.06 21.97
N GLU A 62 25.45 5.36 22.62
CA GLU A 62 25.52 5.57 24.08
C GLU A 62 24.90 6.91 24.48
N GLN A 63 25.19 7.97 23.71
CA GLN A 63 24.61 9.28 23.98
C GLN A 63 23.09 9.28 23.77
N LEU A 64 22.58 8.61 22.74
CA LEU A 64 21.14 8.45 22.52
C LEU A 64 20.50 7.66 23.67
N GLU A 65 21.10 6.55 24.10
CA GLU A 65 20.63 5.78 25.25
C GLU A 65 20.53 6.65 26.51
N ASN A 66 21.55 7.47 26.79
CA ASN A 66 21.55 8.43 27.89
C ASN A 66 20.45 9.50 27.77
N ARG A 67 20.24 10.08 26.58
CA ARG A 67 19.16 11.06 26.35
C ARG A 67 17.77 10.46 26.46
N LEU A 68 17.60 9.22 26.04
CA LEU A 68 16.33 8.50 26.18
C LEU A 68 16.04 8.19 27.65
N GLN A 69 17.06 7.87 28.46
CA GLN A 69 16.93 7.71 29.91
C GLN A 69 16.65 9.05 30.60
N GLU A 70 17.29 10.14 30.16
CA GLU A 70 17.00 11.50 30.62
C GLU A 70 15.53 11.86 30.36
N ALA A 71 15.03 11.60 29.15
CA ALA A 71 13.62 11.80 28.79
C ALA A 71 12.65 11.02 29.69
N LYS A 72 13.06 9.80 30.09
CA LYS A 72 12.26 8.90 30.94
C LYS A 72 12.21 9.37 32.39
N ASN A 73 13.35 9.75 32.95
CA ASN A 73 13.55 9.87 34.40
C ASN A 73 13.50 11.33 34.90
N ASN A 74 13.88 12.31 34.08
CA ASN A 74 14.11 13.69 34.55
C ASN A 74 12.89 14.61 34.37
N TYR A 75 11.85 14.13 33.71
CA TYR A 75 10.65 14.92 33.43
C TYR A 75 9.41 14.10 33.78
N THR A 76 8.43 14.76 34.39
CA THR A 76 7.18 14.14 34.83
C THR A 76 5.97 14.83 34.21
N GLY A 77 4.82 14.16 34.21
CA GLY A 77 3.59 14.65 33.62
C GLY A 77 3.58 14.58 32.09
N GLU A 78 2.51 15.15 31.52
CA GLU A 78 2.26 15.21 30.08
C GLU A 78 3.22 16.19 29.40
N ARG A 79 4.00 15.69 28.43
CA ARG A 79 5.11 16.43 27.85
C ARG A 79 5.51 15.94 26.48
N ILE A 80 6.19 16.80 25.73
CA ILE A 80 6.88 16.49 24.48
C ILE A 80 8.39 16.65 24.72
N VAL A 81 9.18 15.68 24.29
CA VAL A 81 10.65 15.71 24.37
C VAL A 81 11.21 15.62 22.96
N LEU A 82 12.11 16.54 22.63
CA LEU A 82 12.77 16.65 21.33
C LEU A 82 14.27 16.37 21.48
N ILE A 83 14.79 15.53 20.60
CA ILE A 83 16.20 15.11 20.59
C ILE A 83 16.75 15.34 19.17
N LEU A 84 17.89 16.02 19.08
CA LEU A 84 18.59 16.30 17.82
C LEU A 84 19.81 15.38 17.73
N CYS A 85 19.92 14.59 16.67
CA CYS A 85 21.06 13.69 16.46
C CYS A 85 21.83 14.09 15.21
N ASN A 86 23.13 14.30 15.36
CA ASN A 86 24.08 14.52 14.28
C ASN A 86 24.67 13.16 13.86
N MET A 87 24.33 12.75 12.65
CA MET A 87 24.77 11.48 12.06
C MET A 87 26.18 11.56 11.46
N GLY A 88 26.85 12.72 11.56
CA GLY A 88 28.11 13.00 10.88
C GLY A 88 27.89 13.65 9.51
N SER A 89 28.96 14.17 8.90
CA SER A 89 28.91 14.82 7.57
C SER A 89 27.82 15.89 7.43
N PHE A 90 27.54 16.62 8.53
CA PHE A 90 26.50 17.65 8.61
C PHE A 90 25.06 17.14 8.44
N HIS A 91 24.82 15.83 8.58
CA HIS A 91 23.50 15.23 8.53
C HIS A 91 22.84 15.22 9.91
N TRP A 92 21.77 15.98 10.06
CA TRP A 92 20.96 16.04 11.28
C TRP A 92 19.63 15.33 11.13
N ILE A 93 19.27 14.55 12.14
CA ILE A 93 17.96 13.95 12.29
C ILE A 93 17.29 14.44 13.57
N GLY A 94 15.96 14.48 13.57
CA GLY A 94 15.17 14.86 14.75
C GLY A 94 14.41 13.66 15.30
N ILE A 95 14.30 13.54 16.62
CA ILE A 95 13.44 12.58 17.30
C ILE A 95 12.45 13.34 18.19
N LEU A 96 11.17 12.97 18.11
CA LEU A 96 10.09 13.49 18.95
C LEU A 96 9.48 12.36 19.76
N LEU A 97 9.35 12.58 21.07
CA LEU A 97 8.68 11.70 22.01
C LEU A 97 7.55 12.45 22.72
N GLY A 98 6.31 11.97 22.60
CA GLY A 98 5.16 12.44 23.36
C GLY A 98 4.88 11.49 24.52
N PHE A 99 4.83 12.03 25.74
CA PHE A 99 4.52 11.31 26.97
C PHE A 99 3.18 11.73 27.55
N ASN A 100 2.42 10.77 28.09
CA ASN A 100 1.20 11.04 28.82
C ASN A 100 1.51 11.34 30.30
N ILE A 101 0.48 11.60 31.10
CA ILE A 101 0.59 11.89 32.54
C ILE A 101 1.25 10.71 33.30
N ASP A 102 0.99 9.48 32.84
CA ASP A 102 1.53 8.24 33.44
C ASP A 102 2.99 7.95 33.05
N GLY A 103 3.60 8.79 32.20
CA GLY A 103 4.96 8.60 31.70
C GLY A 103 5.10 7.55 30.58
N CYS A 104 3.99 7.07 30.02
CA CYS A 104 3.96 6.22 28.84
C CYS A 104 4.12 7.06 27.57
N ILE A 105 4.87 6.54 26.59
CA ILE A 105 5.05 7.17 25.29
C ILE A 105 3.79 6.91 24.44
N TRP A 106 3.08 7.97 24.05
CA TRP A 106 1.96 7.90 23.10
C TRP A 106 2.39 8.23 21.67
N ARG A 107 3.57 8.83 21.47
CA ARG A 107 4.12 9.14 20.14
C ARG A 107 5.64 9.06 20.15
N ALA A 108 6.20 8.30 19.21
CA ALA A 108 7.65 8.24 18.97
C ALA A 108 7.92 8.35 17.47
N GLN A 109 8.56 9.44 17.04
CA GLN A 109 8.83 9.70 15.63
C GLN A 109 10.26 10.16 15.40
N SER A 110 10.86 9.73 14.30
CA SER A 110 12.14 10.24 13.79
C SER A 110 11.95 10.91 12.44
N PHE A 111 12.66 12.01 12.21
CA PHE A 111 12.61 12.83 11.01
C PHE A 111 14.00 12.90 10.39
N ASP A 112 14.15 12.26 9.23
CA ASP A 112 15.33 12.40 8.39
C ASP A 112 15.00 13.35 7.22
N PRO A 113 15.62 14.54 7.18
CA PRO A 113 15.37 15.52 6.12
C PRO A 113 16.16 15.25 4.83
N VAL A 114 17.00 14.22 4.76
CA VAL A 114 17.81 13.92 3.56
C VAL A 114 17.05 12.93 2.65
N THR A 115 17.08 13.18 1.34
CA THR A 115 16.38 12.32 0.36
C THR A 115 17.28 11.16 -0.06
N GLY A 116 16.76 9.93 -0.08
CA GLY A 116 17.53 8.73 -0.42
C GLY A 116 18.21 8.04 0.77
N SER A 117 18.09 8.60 1.98
CA SER A 117 18.44 7.95 3.25
C SER A 117 17.16 7.49 3.97
N ASP A 118 16.47 6.49 3.42
CA ASP A 118 15.25 5.94 4.06
C ASP A 118 15.53 4.91 5.15
N HIS A 119 16.77 4.82 5.60
CA HIS A 119 17.13 3.91 6.68
C HIS A 119 17.28 4.71 7.96
N LEU A 120 16.28 4.57 8.85
CA LEU A 120 16.55 4.65 10.28
C LEU A 120 17.76 3.75 10.52
N THR A 121 18.93 4.34 10.72
CA THR A 121 20.15 3.54 10.87
C THR A 121 19.89 2.50 11.96
N ASP A 122 20.20 1.22 11.73
CA ASP A 122 19.98 0.14 12.70
C ASP A 122 20.48 0.51 14.10
N LYS A 123 21.52 1.35 14.16
CA LYS A 123 22.08 1.94 15.37
C LYS A 123 21.07 2.75 16.20
N ILE A 124 20.19 3.55 15.59
CA ILE A 124 19.21 4.39 16.28
C ILE A 124 18.10 3.50 16.84
N GLN A 125 17.56 2.61 16.01
CA GLN A 125 16.52 1.67 16.44
C GLN A 125 17.03 0.76 17.55
N THR A 126 18.27 0.28 17.44
CA THR A 126 18.91 -0.57 18.46
C THR A 126 19.06 0.18 19.79
N ALA A 127 19.60 1.40 19.78
CA ALA A 127 19.72 2.22 21.00
C ALA A 127 18.36 2.58 21.60
N PHE A 128 17.37 2.87 20.76
CA PHE A 128 16.01 3.15 21.19
C PHE A 128 15.33 1.95 21.87
N SER A 129 15.44 0.76 21.25
CA SER A 129 14.83 -0.48 21.74
C SER A 129 15.43 -0.97 23.06
N LYS A 130 16.65 -0.53 23.43
CA LYS A 130 17.21 -0.81 24.76
C LYS A 130 16.49 -0.09 25.89
N VAL A 131 16.05 1.16 25.66
CA VAL A 131 15.38 1.98 26.69
C VAL A 131 13.87 1.78 26.66
N TYR A 132 13.31 1.61 25.45
CA TYR A 132 11.88 1.43 25.19
C TYR A 132 11.66 0.20 24.30
N PRO A 133 11.79 -1.03 24.85
CA PRO A 133 11.71 -2.27 24.06
C PRO A 133 10.33 -2.49 23.42
N ASP A 134 9.28 -1.92 24.01
CA ASP A 134 7.89 -2.10 23.57
C ASP A 134 7.42 -1.00 22.60
N ILE A 135 8.28 -0.03 22.25
CA ILE A 135 7.91 1.12 21.42
C ILE A 135 8.72 1.10 20.12
N ILE A 136 8.02 1.23 19.00
CA ILE A 136 8.64 1.35 17.67
C ILE A 136 8.82 2.83 17.32
N LEU A 137 10.06 3.22 17.02
CA LEU A 137 10.38 4.57 16.56
C LEU A 137 9.97 4.71 15.09
N ARG A 138 8.95 5.53 14.81
CA ARG A 138 8.39 5.66 13.46
C ARG A 138 9.16 6.67 12.63
N VAL A 139 9.63 6.27 11.46
CA VAL A 139 10.21 7.21 10.49
C VAL A 139 9.07 8.00 9.85
N ASN A 140 9.15 9.32 9.89
CA ASN A 140 8.17 10.20 9.27
C ASN A 140 8.86 11.11 8.25
N THR A 141 8.17 11.35 7.12
CA THR A 141 8.69 12.09 5.98
C THR A 141 7.87 13.35 5.77
N LEU A 142 8.22 14.41 6.50
CA LEU A 142 7.62 15.74 6.33
C LEU A 142 8.36 16.52 5.23
N LEU A 143 9.48 17.18 5.57
CA LEU A 143 10.31 17.94 4.64
C LEU A 143 11.60 17.18 4.34
N LYS A 144 11.87 16.93 3.05
CA LYS A 144 13.10 16.30 2.56
C LYS A 144 13.81 17.17 1.52
N HIS A 145 15.14 17.09 1.47
CA HIS A 145 15.98 17.75 0.47
C HIS A 145 17.21 16.90 0.13
N LYS A 146 17.76 17.05 -1.07
CA LYS A 146 18.98 16.34 -1.53
C LYS A 146 20.29 16.93 -0.98
N ASP A 147 20.20 18.03 -0.23
CA ASP A 147 21.36 18.82 0.16
C ASP A 147 21.58 18.65 1.66
N HIS A 148 22.64 17.93 2.02
CA HIS A 148 23.01 17.66 3.40
C HIS A 148 23.29 18.94 4.19
N THR A 149 23.70 20.03 3.53
CA THR A 149 23.98 21.31 4.21
C THR A 149 22.72 21.98 4.75
N LYS A 150 21.54 21.59 4.26
CA LYS A 150 20.23 22.09 4.76
C LYS A 150 19.63 21.20 5.84
N SER A 151 20.27 20.08 6.17
CA SER A 151 19.73 19.08 7.08
C SER A 151 19.39 19.65 8.46
N ALA A 152 20.24 20.53 9.01
CA ALA A 152 19.99 21.16 10.30
C ALA A 152 18.68 21.96 10.34
N ILE A 153 18.51 22.87 9.37
CA ILE A 153 17.36 23.78 9.30
C ILE A 153 16.07 23.00 9.00
N LEU A 154 16.15 22.00 8.11
CA LEU A 154 15.02 21.12 7.80
C LEU A 154 14.61 20.26 9.00
N THR A 155 15.57 19.79 9.80
CA THR A 155 15.29 19.06 11.04
C THR A 155 14.58 19.93 12.06
N ILE A 156 14.99 21.20 12.23
CA ILE A 156 14.27 22.17 13.07
C ILE A 156 12.84 22.35 12.55
N ALA A 157 12.67 22.59 11.25
CA ALA A 157 11.34 22.77 10.65
C ALA A 157 10.43 21.57 10.87
N ASN A 158 10.93 20.35 10.64
CA ASN A 158 10.20 19.11 10.83
C ASN A 158 9.78 18.91 12.29
N LEU A 159 10.66 19.18 13.25
CA LEU A 159 10.33 19.06 14.68
C LEU A 159 9.31 20.11 15.13
N LEU A 160 9.36 21.33 14.62
CA LEU A 160 8.37 22.38 14.92
C LEU A 160 6.98 22.00 14.40
N ILE A 161 6.89 21.55 13.13
CA ILE A 161 5.63 21.07 12.54
C ILE A 161 5.08 19.89 13.35
N ALA A 162 5.93 18.91 13.66
CA ALA A 162 5.52 17.72 14.40
C ALA A 162 5.09 18.03 15.84
N THR A 163 5.68 19.04 16.48
CA THR A 163 5.29 19.51 17.81
C THR A 163 3.92 20.18 17.76
N ASP A 164 3.65 21.02 16.75
CA ASP A 164 2.34 21.64 16.56
C ASP A 164 1.25 20.57 16.37
N ASP A 165 1.48 19.62 15.45
CA ASP A 165 0.58 18.49 15.19
C ASP A 165 0.32 17.65 16.46
N ALA A 166 1.37 17.41 17.26
CA ALA A 166 1.29 16.65 18.50
C ALA A 166 0.40 17.34 19.54
N GLN A 167 0.46 18.66 19.63
CA GLN A 167 -0.37 19.44 20.56
C GLN A 167 -1.84 19.49 20.13
N PHE A 168 -2.15 19.41 18.83
CA PHE A 168 -3.52 19.37 18.33
C PHE A 168 -4.17 17.98 18.43
N SER A 169 -3.42 16.92 18.10
CA SER A 169 -3.96 15.55 18.01
C SER A 169 -4.51 14.99 19.34
N GLN A 170 -4.05 15.51 20.49
CA GLN A 170 -4.50 15.05 21.80
C GLN A 170 -5.74 15.79 22.34
N ARG A 171 -6.02 17.01 21.86
CA ARG A 171 -7.23 17.77 22.25
C ARG A 171 -8.53 17.06 21.84
N ASP A 172 -8.50 16.34 20.73
CA ASP A 172 -9.66 15.57 20.24
C ASP A 172 -9.89 14.29 21.06
N SER A 173 -8.88 13.82 21.80
CA SER A 173 -9.00 12.64 22.67
C SER A 173 -9.50 12.98 24.09
N LEU A 174 -9.17 14.16 24.62
CA LEU A 174 -9.54 14.57 25.99
C LEU A 174 -10.96 15.13 26.13
N ASN A 175 -11.55 15.68 25.06
CA ASN A 175 -12.94 16.18 25.08
C ASN A 175 -14.00 15.06 25.10
N GLY A 176 -13.60 13.79 24.93
CA GLY A 176 -14.48 12.63 25.05
C GLY A 176 -14.58 12.02 26.46
N GLN A 177 -13.80 12.50 27.45
CA GLN A 177 -13.69 11.85 28.76
C GLN A 177 -14.04 12.73 29.98
N GLN A 178 -14.48 13.98 29.81
CA GLN A 178 -15.02 14.75 30.94
C GLN A 178 -16.53 14.60 31.05
N LEU A 179 -16.97 13.55 31.77
CA LEU A 179 -18.14 13.57 32.66
C LEU A 179 -18.05 12.32 33.55
N ASN A 180 -17.59 12.55 34.78
CA ASN A 180 -17.76 11.78 36.03
C ASN A 180 -16.44 11.68 36.81
N SER A 181 -16.25 12.64 37.71
CA SER A 181 -15.24 12.57 38.77
C SER A 181 -15.90 12.97 40.09
N SER A 182 -16.07 12.02 41.00
CA SER A 182 -16.04 12.28 42.45
C SER A 182 -15.68 10.99 43.20
N TYR A 183 -14.58 11.06 43.98
CA TYR A 183 -14.18 10.35 45.23
C TYR A 183 -14.66 8.90 45.47
N ASP A 184 -13.89 7.93 46.01
CA ASP A 184 -12.94 8.00 47.13
C ASP A 184 -12.07 6.70 47.24
N ASP A 185 -11.10 6.79 48.14
CA ASP A 185 -9.98 5.93 48.55
C ASP A 185 -10.17 4.40 48.71
N GLY A 186 -9.08 3.63 48.56
CA GLY A 186 -9.05 2.21 48.92
C GLY A 186 -7.84 1.38 48.46
N ARG A 187 -6.71 1.49 49.16
CA ARG A 187 -5.56 0.55 49.10
C ARG A 187 -5.96 -0.89 49.45
N GLN A 188 -5.62 -1.88 48.61
CA GLN A 188 -5.04 -3.16 49.07
C GLN A 188 -4.38 -4.00 47.95
N ASN A 189 -3.23 -4.59 48.30
CA ASN A 189 -2.34 -5.45 47.52
C ASN A 189 -2.97 -6.79 47.09
N ASN A 190 -2.64 -7.31 45.90
CA ASN A 190 -1.88 -8.56 45.78
C ASN A 190 -1.40 -8.90 44.35
N LYS A 191 -0.32 -9.69 44.35
CA LYS A 191 0.59 -10.10 43.27
C LYS A 191 -0.03 -10.97 42.16
N ASN A 192 0.61 -10.85 40.99
CA ASN A 192 0.71 -11.81 39.87
C ASN A 192 -0.59 -12.17 39.12
N LYS A 193 -0.82 -11.49 37.99
CA LYS A 193 -0.72 -12.13 36.67
C LYS A 193 -0.56 -11.08 35.58
N MET A 194 0.30 -11.45 34.66
CA MET A 194 0.80 -10.77 33.47
C MET A 194 -0.35 -10.61 32.47
N ASP A 195 -0.74 -9.38 32.14
CA ASP A 195 -1.47 -9.05 30.92
C ASP A 195 -0.99 -7.70 30.40
N GLN A 196 -0.38 -7.74 29.22
CA GLN A 196 0.15 -6.60 28.46
C GLN A 196 -1.02 -5.86 27.80
N VAL A 197 -1.19 -4.57 28.11
CA VAL A 197 -2.02 -3.66 27.32
C VAL A 197 -1.08 -2.81 26.46
N GLN A 198 -0.79 -3.30 25.25
CA GLN A 198 -0.14 -2.52 24.19
C GLN A 198 -1.19 -1.64 23.50
N ALA A 199 -0.97 -0.33 23.50
CA ALA A 199 -1.76 0.63 22.72
C ALA A 199 -1.20 0.70 21.29
N TYR A 200 -1.94 0.16 20.32
CA TYR A 200 -1.66 0.29 18.89
C TYR A 200 -2.38 1.49 18.30
N PRO A 201 -1.75 2.24 17.38
CA PRO A 201 -2.41 3.29 16.62
C PRO A 201 -3.13 2.72 15.38
N THR A 202 -4.32 3.25 15.17
CA THR A 202 -5.27 2.93 14.10
C THR A 202 -4.85 3.52 12.75
N SER A 203 -4.27 2.70 11.87
CA SER A 203 -4.40 2.87 10.42
C SER A 203 -4.17 1.52 9.73
N ASN A 204 -5.25 0.91 9.23
CA ASN A 204 -5.22 -0.44 8.64
C ASN A 204 -4.42 -0.53 7.33
N GLU A 205 -4.27 0.58 6.59
CA GLU A 205 -3.70 0.57 5.23
C GLU A 205 -2.19 0.26 5.19
N GLY A 206 -1.41 0.70 6.18
CA GLY A 206 0.03 0.41 6.25
C GLY A 206 0.34 -1.05 6.62
N ASN A 207 -0.50 -1.65 7.46
CA ASN A 207 -0.32 -3.02 7.94
C ASN A 207 -0.67 -4.08 6.89
N ILE A 208 -1.61 -3.79 5.99
CA ILE A 208 -2.03 -4.71 4.91
C ILE A 208 -0.90 -4.86 3.88
N SER A 209 -0.29 -3.74 3.46
CA SER A 209 0.83 -3.76 2.51
C SER A 209 2.07 -4.49 3.08
N GLU A 210 2.36 -4.31 4.37
CA GLU A 210 3.46 -5.02 5.04
C GLU A 210 3.16 -6.52 5.21
N TYR A 211 1.91 -6.89 5.51
CA TYR A 211 1.47 -8.29 5.62
C TYR A 211 1.62 -9.03 4.28
N ASP A 212 1.10 -8.46 3.19
CA ASP A 212 1.12 -9.08 1.86
C ASP A 212 2.55 -9.29 1.32
N GLU A 213 3.44 -8.33 1.58
CA GLU A 213 4.84 -8.40 1.16
C GLU A 213 5.63 -9.43 1.98
N LEU A 214 5.39 -9.50 3.30
CA LEU A 214 6.00 -10.52 4.16
C LEU A 214 5.50 -11.93 3.85
N GLU A 215 4.21 -12.10 3.55
CA GLU A 215 3.60 -13.38 3.17
C GLU A 215 4.21 -13.92 1.87
N LYS A 216 4.41 -13.04 0.87
CA LYS A 216 5.13 -13.38 -0.37
C LYS A 216 6.58 -13.79 -0.12
N GLN A 217 7.31 -13.07 0.74
CA GLN A 217 8.71 -13.40 1.05
C GLN A 217 8.83 -14.75 1.77
N VAL A 218 7.93 -15.03 2.72
CA VAL A 218 7.92 -16.32 3.43
C VAL A 218 7.52 -17.45 2.49
N ALA A 219 6.51 -17.28 1.64
CA ALA A 219 6.11 -18.28 0.65
C ALA A 219 7.24 -18.59 -0.37
N ALA A 220 7.94 -17.57 -0.85
CA ALA A 220 9.07 -17.73 -1.76
C ALA A 220 10.24 -18.50 -1.12
N ARG A 221 10.56 -18.22 0.16
CA ARG A 221 11.60 -18.94 0.89
C ARG A 221 11.18 -20.36 1.28
N LEU A 222 9.94 -20.58 1.71
CA LEU A 222 9.43 -21.95 1.98
C LEU A 222 9.56 -22.85 0.74
N LYS A 223 9.27 -22.29 -0.43
CA LYS A 223 9.46 -22.95 -1.73
C LYS A 223 10.94 -23.26 -2.02
N SER A 224 11.88 -22.36 -1.70
CA SER A 224 13.32 -22.62 -1.90
C SER A 224 13.89 -23.69 -0.96
N PHE A 225 13.29 -23.90 0.22
CA PHE A 225 13.71 -24.92 1.19
C PHE A 225 12.93 -26.24 1.09
N ASN A 226 12.02 -26.36 0.12
CA ASN A 226 11.10 -27.49 -0.06
C ASN A 226 10.37 -27.83 1.26
N ILE A 227 9.89 -26.78 1.94
CA ILE A 227 9.12 -26.87 3.18
C ILE A 227 7.67 -26.57 2.80
N THR A 228 6.81 -27.58 2.91
CA THR A 228 5.37 -27.46 2.63
C THR A 228 4.57 -26.98 3.83
N ASP A 229 5.14 -27.08 5.03
CA ASP A 229 4.48 -26.72 6.29
C ASP A 229 5.41 -25.87 7.16
N ILE A 230 4.93 -24.73 7.62
CA ILE A 230 5.71 -23.83 8.47
C ILE A 230 5.91 -24.39 9.88
N GLU A 231 5.05 -25.33 10.30
CA GLU A 231 5.13 -25.97 11.62
C GLU A 231 6.34 -26.91 11.77
N ILE A 232 6.94 -27.36 10.67
CA ILE A 232 8.13 -28.23 10.70
C ILE A 232 9.46 -27.46 10.80
N LEU A 233 9.45 -26.12 10.76
CA LEU A 233 10.66 -25.30 10.85
C LEU A 233 11.47 -25.54 12.14
N PRO A 234 10.87 -25.55 13.35
CA PRO A 234 11.60 -25.77 14.59
C PRO A 234 12.34 -27.11 14.60
N GLU A 235 11.71 -28.16 14.07
CA GLU A 235 12.32 -29.49 13.98
C GLU A 235 13.44 -29.53 12.93
N LYS A 236 13.31 -28.82 11.80
CA LYS A 236 14.40 -28.70 10.81
C LYS A 236 15.60 -27.93 11.37
N ILE A 237 15.38 -26.86 12.14
CA ILE A 237 16.44 -26.10 12.82
C ILE A 237 17.17 -27.02 13.80
N ARG A 238 16.44 -27.76 14.64
CA ARG A 238 17.01 -28.71 15.60
C ARG A 238 17.86 -29.79 14.93
N ARG A 239 17.41 -30.34 13.79
CA ARG A 239 18.19 -31.32 13.01
C ARG A 239 19.44 -30.71 12.36
N SER A 240 19.35 -29.46 11.92
CA SER A 240 20.48 -28.72 11.35
C SER A 240 21.54 -28.42 12.43
N GLU A 241 21.11 -28.01 13.63
CA GLU A 241 21.98 -27.83 14.81
C GLU A 241 22.73 -29.12 15.16
N GLN A 242 22.05 -30.27 15.11
CA GLN A 242 22.70 -31.56 15.34
C GLN A 242 23.72 -31.88 14.25
N ARG A 243 23.40 -31.66 12.96
CA ARG A 243 24.35 -31.90 11.86
C ARG A 243 25.59 -31.01 11.95
N VAL A 244 25.44 -29.74 12.34
CA VAL A 244 26.60 -28.85 12.58
C VAL A 244 27.52 -29.43 13.64
N LYS A 245 26.94 -29.98 14.72
CA LYS A 245 27.69 -30.63 15.79
C LYS A 245 28.43 -31.86 15.28
N ASP A 246 27.73 -32.75 14.57
CA ASP A 246 28.31 -33.97 14.01
C ASP A 246 29.44 -33.66 13.01
N PHE A 247 29.26 -32.67 12.12
CA PHE A 247 30.31 -32.24 11.18
C PHE A 247 31.54 -31.67 11.88
N ARG A 248 31.38 -30.95 13.01
CA ARG A 248 32.51 -30.45 13.80
C ARG A 248 33.24 -31.57 14.52
N GLU A 249 32.52 -32.55 15.05
CA GLU A 249 33.10 -33.72 15.71
C GLU A 249 33.88 -34.61 14.72
N ASP A 250 33.42 -34.70 13.46
CA ASP A 250 34.10 -35.42 12.38
C ASP A 250 35.28 -34.64 11.74
N GLY A 251 35.57 -33.42 12.19
CA GLY A 251 36.61 -32.56 11.59
C GLY A 251 36.24 -31.98 10.21
N ARG A 252 34.97 -32.05 9.80
CA ARG A 252 34.44 -31.53 8.54
C ARG A 252 33.97 -30.09 8.67
N HIS A 253 34.91 -29.18 8.92
CA HIS A 253 34.61 -27.77 9.20
C HIS A 253 33.92 -27.03 8.05
N ASP A 254 34.23 -27.36 6.79
CA ASP A 254 33.59 -26.72 5.63
C ASP A 254 32.12 -27.12 5.49
N ASP A 255 31.77 -28.37 5.80
CA ASP A 255 30.40 -28.86 5.79
C ASP A 255 29.62 -28.29 6.98
N ALA A 256 30.25 -28.15 8.14
CA ALA A 256 29.68 -27.45 9.29
C ALA A 256 29.36 -25.98 8.98
N ALA A 257 30.24 -25.27 8.25
CA ALA A 257 30.01 -23.87 7.87
C ALA A 257 28.86 -23.72 6.85
N LYS A 258 28.74 -24.65 5.90
CA LYS A 258 27.60 -24.69 4.96
C LYS A 258 26.28 -24.96 5.69
N GLU A 259 26.29 -25.88 6.65
CA GLU A 259 25.13 -26.22 7.46
C GLU A 259 24.76 -25.08 8.44
N GLU A 260 25.73 -24.34 8.98
CA GLU A 260 25.47 -23.14 9.79
C GLU A 260 24.78 -22.03 8.99
N LYS A 261 25.19 -21.83 7.74
CA LYS A 261 24.51 -20.90 6.83
C LYS A 261 23.07 -21.35 6.57
N HIS A 262 22.85 -22.65 6.31
CA HIS A 262 21.52 -23.23 6.14
C HIS A 262 20.64 -23.05 7.38
N MET A 263 21.19 -23.27 8.58
CA MET A 263 20.51 -23.03 9.85
C MET A 263 20.15 -21.56 10.06
N SER A 264 21.04 -20.63 9.70
CA SER A 264 20.78 -19.18 9.79
C SER A 264 19.56 -18.78 8.97
N ASP A 265 19.46 -19.29 7.74
CA ASP A 265 18.33 -19.02 6.84
C ASP A 265 17.01 -19.61 7.38
N LEU A 266 17.06 -20.81 7.99
CA LEU A 266 15.91 -21.41 8.67
C LEU A 266 15.44 -20.57 9.88
N LYS A 267 16.38 -20.04 10.68
CA LYS A 267 16.06 -19.18 11.84
C LYS A 267 15.44 -17.85 11.41
N GLU A 268 15.93 -17.25 10.33
CA GLU A 268 15.35 -16.02 9.76
C GLU A 268 13.90 -16.24 9.29
N MET A 269 13.62 -17.36 8.62
CA MET A 269 12.25 -17.74 8.26
C MET A 269 11.33 -17.94 9.46
N GLN A 270 11.82 -18.52 10.56
CA GLN A 270 11.04 -18.66 11.79
C GLN A 270 10.65 -17.30 12.39
N ILE A 271 11.57 -16.34 12.36
CA ILE A 271 11.32 -14.96 12.82
C ILE A 271 10.27 -14.27 11.94
N LEU A 272 10.37 -14.41 10.62
CA LEU A 272 9.40 -13.84 9.67
C LEU A 272 8.00 -14.46 9.82
N SER A 273 7.93 -15.78 9.99
CA SER A 273 6.68 -16.49 10.31
C SER A 273 6.01 -15.97 11.57
N GLN A 274 6.78 -15.83 12.66
CA GLN A 274 6.27 -15.27 13.92
C GLN A 274 5.80 -13.82 13.77
N ARG A 275 6.45 -13.03 12.92
CA ARG A 275 6.05 -11.65 12.59
C ARG A 275 4.73 -11.62 11.82
N ILE A 276 4.53 -12.48 10.83
CA ILE A 276 3.25 -12.63 10.11
C ILE A 276 2.14 -13.04 11.08
N THR A 277 2.37 -14.03 11.94
CA THR A 277 1.37 -14.45 12.93
C THR A 277 1.01 -13.31 13.88
N LYS A 278 2.01 -12.55 14.36
CA LYS A 278 1.79 -11.37 15.20
C LYS A 278 1.02 -10.26 14.49
N LEU A 279 1.34 -9.97 13.23
CA LEU A 279 0.63 -9.01 12.38
C LEU A 279 -0.80 -9.46 12.10
N LYS A 280 -1.02 -10.74 11.85
CA LYS A 280 -2.36 -11.33 11.66
C LYS A 280 -3.20 -11.20 12.93
N THR A 281 -2.62 -11.48 14.10
CA THR A 281 -3.31 -11.31 15.39
C THR A 281 -3.55 -9.85 15.75
N SER A 282 -2.67 -8.92 15.34
CA SER A 282 -2.87 -7.48 15.61
C SER A 282 -3.90 -6.88 14.66
N MET A 283 -3.96 -7.32 13.40
CA MET A 283 -4.99 -6.95 12.42
C MET A 283 -6.37 -7.45 12.83
N ASN A 284 -6.46 -8.65 13.42
CA ASN A 284 -7.70 -9.23 13.93
C ASN A 284 -8.02 -8.81 15.38
N SER A 285 -7.25 -7.92 16.00
CA SER A 285 -7.43 -7.58 17.43
C SER A 285 -8.74 -6.85 17.74
N GLY A 286 -9.34 -6.17 16.75
CA GLY A 286 -10.67 -5.57 16.86
C GLY A 286 -11.78 -6.62 16.83
N ASP A 287 -11.69 -7.60 15.93
CA ASP A 287 -12.65 -8.69 15.79
C ASP A 287 -12.53 -9.70 16.94
N GLU A 288 -11.32 -9.92 17.44
CA GLU A 288 -11.06 -10.77 18.60
C GLU A 288 -11.62 -10.14 19.89
N LYS A 289 -11.37 -8.85 20.13
CA LYS A 289 -11.99 -8.12 21.25
C LYS A 289 -13.51 -8.04 21.11
N LEU A 290 -14.03 -7.88 19.90
CA LEU A 290 -15.47 -7.92 19.65
C LEU A 290 -16.05 -9.29 20.01
N ARG A 291 -15.39 -10.38 19.58
CA ARG A 291 -15.78 -11.75 19.87
C ARG A 291 -15.74 -12.06 21.37
N GLU A 292 -14.70 -11.63 22.08
CA GLU A 292 -14.60 -11.78 23.54
C GLU A 292 -15.72 -11.03 24.27
N LEU A 293 -16.01 -9.79 23.86
CA LEU A 293 -17.10 -9.00 24.43
C LEU A 293 -18.48 -9.61 24.12
N GLU A 294 -18.70 -10.09 22.89
CA GLU A 294 -19.93 -10.79 22.49
C GLU A 294 -20.12 -12.10 23.27
N GLN A 295 -19.05 -12.86 23.50
CA GLN A 295 -19.09 -14.07 24.33
C GLN A 295 -19.37 -13.74 25.80
N SER A 296 -18.80 -12.65 26.33
CA SER A 296 -19.04 -12.18 27.69
C SER A 296 -20.48 -11.67 27.89
N LEU A 297 -21.04 -10.99 26.88
CA LEU A 297 -22.45 -10.59 26.83
C LEU A 297 -23.38 -11.80 26.78
N ALA A 298 -23.11 -12.78 25.90
CA ALA A 298 -23.90 -14.00 25.78
C ALA A 298 -23.93 -14.82 27.08
N SER A 299 -22.78 -14.94 27.75
CA SER A 299 -22.66 -15.60 29.06
C SER A 299 -23.53 -14.92 30.12
N ARG A 300 -23.54 -13.58 30.15
CA ARG A 300 -24.38 -12.81 31.09
C ARG A 300 -25.87 -12.87 30.74
N GLN A 301 -26.23 -12.85 29.46
CA GLN A 301 -27.61 -13.02 28.99
C GLN A 301 -28.18 -14.38 29.44
N ALA A 302 -27.38 -15.44 29.33
CA ALA A 302 -27.73 -16.77 29.83
C ALA A 302 -27.89 -16.79 31.35
N LYS A 303 -26.96 -16.16 32.09
CA LYS A 303 -27.00 -16.09 33.58
C LYS A 303 -28.24 -15.34 34.10
N LEU A 304 -28.61 -14.22 33.49
CA LEU A 304 -29.76 -13.39 33.91
C LEU A 304 -31.08 -13.76 33.23
N LYS A 305 -31.09 -14.75 32.33
CA LYS A 305 -32.25 -15.16 31.52
C LYS A 305 -32.87 -13.97 30.76
N ILE A 306 -32.03 -13.12 30.17
CA ILE A 306 -32.45 -11.96 29.36
C ILE A 306 -32.08 -12.24 27.91
N THR A 307 -33.08 -12.48 27.07
CA THR A 307 -32.90 -12.74 25.63
C THR A 307 -32.95 -11.45 24.80
N ASP A 308 -33.76 -10.47 25.21
CA ASP A 308 -33.86 -9.17 24.56
C ASP A 308 -33.15 -8.10 25.41
N LEU A 309 -32.17 -7.41 24.83
CA LEU A 309 -31.44 -6.34 25.53
C LEU A 309 -32.24 -5.03 25.58
N SER A 310 -33.30 -4.88 24.79
CA SER A 310 -34.16 -3.68 24.81
C SER A 310 -34.91 -3.50 26.14
N VAL A 311 -35.09 -4.58 26.91
CA VAL A 311 -35.79 -4.56 28.21
C VAL A 311 -34.87 -4.23 29.40
N LEU A 312 -33.56 -4.09 29.19
CA LEU A 312 -32.59 -3.78 30.26
C LEU A 312 -32.89 -2.48 31.02
N PRO A 313 -33.17 -1.34 30.35
CA PRO A 313 -33.47 -0.09 31.05
C PRO A 313 -34.69 -0.20 31.97
N GLU A 314 -35.74 -0.88 31.50
CA GLU A 314 -36.98 -1.08 32.26
C GLU A 314 -36.77 -2.06 33.43
N LYS A 315 -35.97 -3.12 33.26
CA LYS A 315 -35.60 -4.02 34.37
C LYS A 315 -34.75 -3.33 35.43
N ILE A 316 -33.78 -2.51 35.04
CA ILE A 316 -32.97 -1.73 35.98
C ILE A 316 -33.85 -0.76 36.77
N ARG A 317 -34.79 -0.09 36.10
CA ARG A 317 -35.76 0.80 36.74
C ARG A 317 -36.61 0.07 37.78
N ARG A 318 -37.15 -1.10 37.45
CA ARG A 318 -37.97 -1.92 38.38
C ARG A 318 -37.15 -2.44 39.56
N SER A 319 -35.94 -2.95 39.33
CA SER A 319 -35.06 -3.36 40.43
C SER A 319 -34.71 -2.20 41.36
N GLN A 320 -34.55 -0.98 40.82
CA GLN A 320 -34.31 0.22 41.62
C GLN A 320 -35.53 0.60 42.48
N GLU A 321 -36.75 0.41 41.98
CA GLU A 321 -38.00 0.56 42.76
C GLU A 321 -38.10 -0.53 43.85
N CYS A 322 -37.84 -1.80 43.52
CA CYS A 322 -37.87 -2.88 44.50
C CYS A 322 -36.83 -2.71 45.63
N VAL A 323 -35.61 -2.23 45.32
CA VAL A 323 -34.62 -1.90 46.36
C VAL A 323 -35.16 -0.83 47.31
N LYS A 324 -35.86 0.18 46.77
CA LYS A 324 -36.45 1.25 47.57
C LYS A 324 -37.56 0.71 48.48
N ASP A 325 -38.47 -0.08 47.94
CA ASP A 325 -39.58 -0.69 48.69
C ASP A 325 -39.04 -1.64 49.79
N PHE A 326 -38.03 -2.46 49.50
CA PHE A 326 -37.40 -3.33 50.50
C PHE A 326 -36.74 -2.53 51.63
N ARG A 327 -36.14 -1.38 51.34
CA ARG A 327 -35.56 -0.50 52.37
C ARG A 327 -36.64 0.15 53.22
N GLU A 328 -37.75 0.57 52.60
CA GLU A 328 -38.90 1.17 53.30
C GLU A 328 -39.61 0.15 54.21
N ASP A 329 -39.66 -1.13 53.80
CA ASP A 329 -40.21 -2.25 54.59
C ASP A 329 -39.26 -2.79 55.68
N GLY A 330 -38.03 -2.24 55.80
CA GLY A 330 -37.01 -2.74 56.73
C GLY A 330 -36.37 -4.09 56.34
N ARG A 331 -36.59 -4.56 55.10
CA ARG A 331 -36.04 -5.81 54.54
C ARG A 331 -34.67 -5.59 53.92
N HIS A 332 -33.68 -5.22 54.74
CA HIS A 332 -32.35 -4.86 54.27
C HIS A 332 -31.61 -5.99 53.51
N ASP A 333 -31.80 -7.24 53.91
CA ASP A 333 -31.16 -8.38 53.23
C ASP A 333 -31.70 -8.59 51.81
N ASP A 334 -33.00 -8.34 51.61
CA ASP A 334 -33.63 -8.44 50.29
C ASP A 334 -33.26 -7.24 49.42
N ALA A 335 -33.16 -6.04 50.01
CA ALA A 335 -32.62 -4.86 49.33
C ALA A 335 -31.17 -5.10 48.85
N ALA A 336 -30.31 -5.72 49.66
CA ALA A 336 -28.93 -6.02 49.28
C ALA A 336 -28.84 -7.06 48.15
N LYS A 337 -29.71 -8.07 48.15
CA LYS A 337 -29.79 -9.05 47.05
C LYS A 337 -30.25 -8.40 45.75
N GLU A 338 -31.25 -7.53 45.82
CA GLU A 338 -31.78 -6.83 44.65
C GLU A 338 -30.77 -5.78 44.12
N GLU A 339 -30.00 -5.13 45.00
CA GLU A 339 -28.94 -4.19 44.63
C GLU A 339 -27.77 -4.89 43.92
N LYS A 340 -27.45 -6.12 44.31
CA LYS A 340 -26.53 -6.99 43.58
C LYS A 340 -27.09 -7.36 42.21
N HIS A 341 -28.38 -7.71 42.11
CA HIS A 341 -29.03 -8.02 40.83
C HIS A 341 -29.02 -6.81 39.88
N MET A 342 -29.37 -5.62 40.39
CA MET A 342 -29.32 -4.36 39.65
C MET A 342 -27.90 -4.04 39.15
N SER A 343 -26.87 -4.30 39.94
CA SER A 343 -25.48 -4.10 39.52
C SER A 343 -25.11 -5.00 38.34
N GLU A 344 -25.51 -6.27 38.36
CA GLU A 344 -25.30 -7.19 37.24
C GLU A 344 -26.03 -6.75 35.96
N LEU A 345 -27.24 -6.16 36.08
CA LEU A 345 -27.99 -5.57 34.96
C LEU A 345 -27.30 -4.34 34.37
N LYS A 346 -26.79 -3.43 35.22
CA LYS A 346 -26.06 -2.22 34.77
C LYS A 346 -24.76 -2.58 34.03
N GLU A 347 -24.03 -3.57 34.51
CA GLU A 347 -22.83 -4.06 33.81
C GLU A 347 -23.17 -4.68 32.45
N MET A 348 -24.28 -5.41 32.33
CA MET A 348 -24.76 -5.95 31.06
C MET A 348 -25.13 -4.83 30.07
N GLN A 349 -25.78 -3.77 30.55
CA GLN A 349 -26.07 -2.59 29.72
C GLN A 349 -24.78 -1.95 29.20
N ALA A 350 -23.80 -1.71 30.07
CA ALA A 350 -22.51 -1.13 29.69
C ALA A 350 -21.76 -1.99 28.65
N LEU A 351 -21.78 -3.32 28.80
CA LEU A 351 -21.22 -4.26 27.83
C LEU A 351 -21.89 -4.15 26.46
N SER A 352 -23.22 -4.06 26.41
CA SER A 352 -23.96 -3.91 25.16
C SER A 352 -23.65 -2.59 24.44
N GLU A 353 -23.52 -1.49 25.19
CA GLU A 353 -23.16 -0.18 24.65
C GLU A 353 -21.71 -0.16 24.15
N ASN A 354 -20.80 -0.82 24.84
CA ASN A 354 -19.41 -0.95 24.41
C ASN A 354 -19.28 -1.76 23.12
N ILE A 355 -20.03 -2.85 22.96
CA ILE A 355 -20.10 -3.62 21.71
C ILE A 355 -20.66 -2.76 20.58
N ALA A 356 -21.73 -1.99 20.83
CA ALA A 356 -22.30 -1.09 19.82
C ALA A 356 -21.30 -0.01 19.38
N LYS A 357 -20.56 0.57 20.34
CA LYS A 357 -19.47 1.54 20.06
C LYS A 357 -18.31 0.90 19.31
N LEU A 358 -17.91 -0.32 19.66
CA LEU A 358 -16.83 -1.04 18.97
C LEU A 358 -17.25 -1.41 17.53
N LYS A 359 -18.48 -1.88 17.32
CA LYS A 359 -19.03 -2.14 15.99
C LYS A 359 -19.08 -0.85 15.14
N ALA A 360 -19.45 0.27 15.75
CA ALA A 360 -19.43 1.57 15.08
C ALA A 360 -17.99 2.05 14.77
N SER A 361 -17.01 1.78 15.65
CA SER A 361 -15.60 2.15 15.44
C SER A 361 -14.89 1.27 14.43
N ILE A 362 -15.22 -0.02 14.37
CA ILE A 362 -14.73 -0.96 13.34
C ILE A 362 -15.30 -0.54 11.97
N ASN A 363 -16.52 0.01 11.92
CA ASN A 363 -17.13 0.61 10.74
C ASN A 363 -16.82 2.11 10.52
N CYS A 364 -15.81 2.69 11.18
CA CYS A 364 -15.58 4.16 11.20
C CYS A 364 -15.25 4.78 9.83
N GLY A 365 -14.84 3.99 8.84
CA GLY A 365 -14.74 4.44 7.44
C GLY A 365 -16.10 4.79 6.80
N ASP A 366 -17.21 4.25 7.30
CA ASP A 366 -18.57 4.53 6.78
C ASP A 366 -19.24 5.74 7.41
N GLY A 367 -18.91 6.09 8.66
CA GLY A 367 -19.60 7.17 9.37
C GLY A 367 -19.43 8.53 8.69
N LYS A 368 -18.19 8.91 8.38
CA LYS A 368 -17.87 10.16 7.66
C LYS A 368 -18.38 10.16 6.22
N LEU A 369 -18.33 9.01 5.54
CA LEU A 369 -18.83 8.89 4.17
C LEU A 369 -20.35 9.09 4.13
N ARG A 370 -21.08 8.46 5.05
CA ARG A 370 -22.54 8.54 5.17
C ARG A 370 -23.00 9.95 5.54
N GLU A 371 -22.28 10.63 6.42
CA GLU A 371 -22.54 12.04 6.78
C GLU A 371 -22.32 13.00 5.59
N LEU A 372 -21.28 12.76 4.79
CA LEU A 372 -21.01 13.51 3.57
C LEU A 372 -22.06 13.22 2.49
N GLU A 373 -22.46 11.96 2.29
CA GLU A 373 -23.51 11.55 1.36
C GLU A 373 -24.86 12.17 1.74
N GLN A 374 -25.19 12.20 3.03
CA GLN A 374 -26.41 12.84 3.52
C GLN A 374 -26.37 14.37 3.33
N SER A 375 -25.21 15.00 3.54
CA SER A 375 -24.99 16.42 3.26
C SER A 375 -25.10 16.74 1.76
N LEU A 376 -24.61 15.86 0.89
CA LEU A 376 -24.74 15.99 -0.57
C LEU A 376 -26.19 15.84 -1.02
N ALA A 377 -26.91 14.83 -0.53
CA ALA A 377 -28.32 14.59 -0.84
C ALA A 377 -29.21 15.77 -0.42
N SER A 378 -28.99 16.32 0.78
CA SER A 378 -29.69 17.51 1.27
C SER A 378 -29.49 18.73 0.34
N ARG A 379 -28.26 18.93 -0.16
CA ARG A 379 -27.95 20.03 -1.09
C ARG A 379 -28.49 19.78 -2.50
N GLN A 380 -28.48 18.54 -2.99
CA GLN A 380 -29.11 18.17 -4.27
C GLN A 380 -30.61 18.48 -4.24
N ALA A 381 -31.29 18.16 -3.14
CA ALA A 381 -32.69 18.49 -2.93
C ALA A 381 -32.91 20.01 -2.89
N LYS A 382 -32.07 20.75 -2.16
CA LYS A 382 -32.15 22.23 -2.05
C LYS A 382 -31.99 22.92 -3.41
N LEU A 383 -31.05 22.47 -4.25
CA LEU A 383 -30.77 23.10 -5.56
C LEU A 383 -31.52 22.46 -6.73
N LYS A 384 -32.34 21.42 -6.49
CA LYS A 384 -33.07 20.66 -7.52
C LYS A 384 -32.14 20.13 -8.62
N ILE A 385 -31.03 19.51 -8.21
CA ILE A 385 -30.04 18.91 -9.12
C ILE A 385 -30.07 17.39 -8.92
N ALA A 386 -30.70 16.68 -9.86
CA ALA A 386 -30.79 15.22 -9.82
C ALA A 386 -29.48 14.54 -10.28
N ASP A 387 -28.80 15.13 -11.26
CA ASP A 387 -27.56 14.62 -11.83
C ASP A 387 -26.38 15.53 -11.50
N LEU A 388 -25.31 14.99 -10.90
CA LEU A 388 -24.10 15.72 -10.56
C LEU A 388 -23.17 15.95 -11.77
N SER A 389 -23.37 15.22 -12.87
CA SER A 389 -22.59 15.40 -14.10
C SER A 389 -22.79 16.78 -14.73
N VAL A 390 -23.96 17.41 -14.52
CA VAL A 390 -24.28 18.74 -15.05
C VAL A 390 -23.75 19.89 -14.18
N LEU A 391 -23.16 19.58 -13.02
CA LEU A 391 -22.73 20.57 -12.03
C LEU A 391 -21.64 21.53 -12.56
N PRO A 392 -20.60 21.07 -13.29
CA PRO A 392 -19.58 21.97 -13.85
C PRO A 392 -20.15 22.96 -14.86
N GLU A 393 -21.07 22.51 -15.73
CA GLU A 393 -21.72 23.38 -16.72
C GLU A 393 -22.68 24.38 -16.04
N LYS A 394 -23.39 23.98 -14.98
CA LYS A 394 -24.21 24.90 -14.19
C LYS A 394 -23.38 25.97 -13.48
N ILE A 395 -22.22 25.61 -12.92
CA ILE A 395 -21.26 26.56 -12.32
C ILE A 395 -20.81 27.56 -13.38
N ARG A 396 -20.36 27.08 -14.55
CA ARG A 396 -19.91 27.95 -15.65
C ARG A 396 -20.99 28.95 -16.10
N ARG A 397 -22.23 28.50 -16.25
CA ARG A 397 -23.36 29.39 -16.62
C ARG A 397 -23.69 30.39 -15.52
N SER A 398 -23.58 29.99 -14.26
CA SER A 398 -23.82 30.88 -13.11
C SER A 398 -22.71 31.93 -12.99
N GLU A 399 -21.45 31.57 -13.21
CA GLU A 399 -20.32 32.52 -13.29
C GLU A 399 -20.53 33.56 -14.39
N GLN A 400 -21.00 33.13 -15.57
CA GLN A 400 -21.31 34.04 -16.67
C GLN A 400 -22.47 34.98 -16.29
N ARG A 401 -23.56 34.48 -15.70
CA ARG A 401 -24.68 35.34 -15.26
C ARG A 401 -24.27 36.35 -14.21
N VAL A 402 -23.41 35.99 -13.23
CA VAL A 402 -22.88 36.94 -12.25
C VAL A 402 -22.12 38.07 -12.96
N LYS A 403 -21.34 37.73 -13.99
CA LYS A 403 -20.60 38.71 -14.79
C LYS A 403 -21.55 39.64 -15.55
N ASP A 404 -22.51 39.07 -16.28
CA ASP A 404 -23.49 39.83 -17.06
C ASP A 404 -24.33 40.75 -16.15
N PHE A 405 -24.78 40.28 -14.98
CA PHE A 405 -25.52 41.11 -14.03
C PHE A 405 -24.69 42.27 -13.47
N ARG A 406 -23.39 42.09 -13.26
CA ARG A 406 -22.50 43.18 -12.83
C ARG A 406 -22.27 44.19 -13.95
N GLU A 407 -22.11 43.73 -15.17
CA GLU A 407 -21.95 44.59 -16.36
C GLU A 407 -23.23 45.41 -16.64
N ASP A 408 -24.40 44.83 -16.40
CA ASP A 408 -25.71 45.50 -16.52
C ASP A 408 -26.05 46.43 -15.33
N GLY A 409 -25.19 46.54 -14.31
CA GLY A 409 -25.45 47.33 -13.09
C GLY A 409 -26.51 46.73 -12.15
N ARG A 410 -26.90 45.46 -12.35
CA ARG A 410 -27.88 44.72 -11.54
C ARG A 410 -27.20 44.03 -10.35
N HIS A 411 -26.71 44.81 -9.41
CA HIS A 411 -25.91 44.31 -8.28
C HIS A 411 -26.67 43.32 -7.38
N ASP A 412 -27.96 43.56 -7.11
CA ASP A 412 -28.78 42.67 -6.27
C ASP A 412 -28.96 41.28 -6.91
N ASP A 413 -29.13 41.23 -8.23
CA ASP A 413 -29.25 39.97 -8.97
C ASP A 413 -27.89 39.25 -9.06
N ALA A 414 -26.81 40.01 -9.23
CA ALA A 414 -25.45 39.48 -9.17
C ALA A 414 -25.12 38.87 -7.80
N GLU A 415 -25.60 39.46 -6.70
CA GLU A 415 -25.39 38.95 -5.35
C GLU A 415 -26.20 37.67 -5.09
N LYS A 416 -27.47 37.64 -5.50
CA LYS A 416 -28.31 36.42 -5.44
C LYS A 416 -27.69 35.28 -6.25
N GLU A 417 -27.23 35.57 -7.47
CA GLU A 417 -26.58 34.58 -8.33
C GLU A 417 -25.22 34.15 -7.76
N SER A 418 -24.46 35.06 -7.14
CA SER A 418 -23.19 34.74 -6.47
C SER A 418 -23.39 33.80 -5.28
N LYS A 419 -24.49 33.95 -4.53
CA LYS A 419 -24.85 33.02 -3.46
C LYS A 419 -25.22 31.64 -4.01
N HIS A 420 -25.97 31.59 -5.11
CA HIS A 420 -26.28 30.35 -5.81
C HIS A 420 -25.01 29.65 -6.33
N LEU A 421 -24.08 30.41 -6.90
CA LEU A 421 -22.78 29.93 -7.36
C LEU A 421 -21.94 29.33 -6.21
N SER A 422 -21.95 29.95 -5.03
CA SER A 422 -21.29 29.43 -3.83
C SER A 422 -21.87 28.06 -3.44
N ASP A 423 -23.19 27.93 -3.39
CA ASP A 423 -23.87 26.67 -3.07
C ASP A 423 -23.52 25.55 -4.09
N LEU A 424 -23.40 25.89 -5.38
CA LEU A 424 -22.98 24.96 -6.44
C LEU A 424 -21.51 24.51 -6.29
N LYS A 425 -20.59 25.42 -5.97
CA LYS A 425 -19.16 25.12 -5.77
C LYS A 425 -18.93 24.23 -4.54
N GLU A 426 -19.67 24.48 -3.46
CA GLU A 426 -19.61 23.64 -2.27
C GLU A 426 -20.17 22.23 -2.53
N MET A 427 -21.23 22.11 -3.33
CA MET A 427 -21.74 20.81 -3.77
C MET A 427 -20.72 20.03 -4.60
N LEU A 428 -20.00 20.70 -5.51
CA LEU A 428 -18.92 20.08 -6.29
C LEU A 428 -17.79 19.60 -5.38
N THR A 429 -17.46 20.40 -4.37
CA THR A 429 -16.42 20.03 -3.38
C THR A 429 -16.84 18.81 -2.57
N LEU A 430 -18.11 18.72 -2.18
CA LEU A 430 -18.66 17.57 -1.46
C LEU A 430 -18.67 16.31 -2.33
N SER A 431 -19.11 16.40 -3.59
CA SER A 431 -19.10 15.25 -4.49
C SER A 431 -17.69 14.74 -4.72
N GLN A 432 -16.72 15.63 -4.94
CA GLN A 432 -15.31 15.26 -5.09
C GLN A 432 -14.72 14.62 -3.82
N LYS A 433 -15.10 15.11 -2.63
CA LYS A 433 -14.68 14.49 -1.35
C LYS A 433 -15.27 13.10 -1.19
N ILE A 434 -16.54 12.90 -1.55
CA ILE A 434 -17.19 11.59 -1.53
C ILE A 434 -16.52 10.65 -2.54
N THR A 435 -16.27 11.10 -3.77
CA THR A 435 -15.54 10.32 -4.77
C THR A 435 -14.15 9.94 -4.28
N LYS A 436 -13.40 10.87 -3.68
CA LYS A 436 -12.07 10.59 -3.09
C LYS A 436 -12.13 9.61 -1.92
N LEU A 437 -13.13 9.73 -1.05
CA LEU A 437 -13.30 8.83 0.09
C LEU A 437 -13.79 7.45 -0.32
N LYS A 438 -14.64 7.35 -1.36
CA LYS A 438 -14.98 6.06 -1.99
C LYS A 438 -13.76 5.46 -2.68
N ALA A 439 -12.98 6.31 -3.34
CA ALA A 439 -11.75 5.91 -4.03
C ALA A 439 -10.63 5.45 -3.10
N SER A 440 -10.57 5.96 -1.87
CA SER A 440 -9.62 5.50 -0.85
C SER A 440 -10.07 4.22 -0.17
N LYS A 441 -11.36 3.87 -0.26
CA LYS A 441 -11.96 2.77 0.51
C LYS A 441 -11.98 1.44 -0.24
N ASP A 442 -12.05 1.46 -1.57
CA ASP A 442 -12.17 0.25 -2.38
C ASP A 442 -11.16 0.22 -3.54
N SER A 443 -10.13 -0.64 -3.41
CA SER A 443 -9.28 -1.16 -4.48
C SER A 443 -8.47 -0.14 -5.31
N GLY A 444 -7.50 -0.62 -6.09
CA GLY A 444 -6.78 0.24 -7.04
C GLY A 444 -7.69 0.96 -8.06
N GLU A 445 -8.97 0.56 -8.18
CA GLU A 445 -9.93 1.15 -9.11
C GLU A 445 -10.33 2.57 -8.68
N GLY A 446 -10.45 2.81 -7.38
CA GLY A 446 -10.71 4.13 -6.83
C GLY A 446 -9.60 5.14 -7.14
N GLN A 447 -8.35 4.72 -6.92
CA GLN A 447 -7.18 5.54 -7.24
C GLN A 447 -7.09 5.83 -8.74
N LEU A 448 -7.43 4.86 -9.58
CA LEU A 448 -7.44 5.02 -11.03
C LEU A 448 -8.47 6.07 -11.48
N ILE A 449 -9.71 5.99 -10.98
CA ILE A 449 -10.78 6.94 -11.31
C ILE A 449 -10.38 8.38 -10.91
N ALA A 450 -9.83 8.55 -9.70
CA ALA A 450 -9.39 9.86 -9.24
C ALA A 450 -8.25 10.44 -10.09
N LEU A 451 -7.32 9.60 -10.55
CA LEU A 451 -6.24 10.01 -11.44
C LEU A 451 -6.74 10.34 -12.85
N GLU A 452 -7.68 9.56 -13.39
CA GLU A 452 -8.30 9.82 -14.70
C GLU A 452 -9.10 11.13 -14.72
N GLU A 453 -9.80 11.46 -13.63
CA GLU A 453 -10.48 12.76 -13.48
C GLU A 453 -9.46 13.90 -13.43
N SER A 454 -8.36 13.73 -12.67
CA SER A 454 -7.26 14.70 -12.60
C SER A 454 -6.58 14.92 -13.96
N LEU A 455 -6.35 13.83 -14.72
CA LEU A 455 -5.82 13.87 -16.08
C LEU A 455 -6.76 14.65 -17.02
N THR A 456 -8.06 14.40 -16.93
CA THR A 456 -9.07 15.07 -17.76
C THR A 456 -9.11 16.57 -17.49
N ASN A 457 -9.09 16.98 -16.21
CA ASN A 457 -9.05 18.38 -15.82
C ASN A 457 -7.78 19.08 -16.31
N SER A 458 -6.61 18.44 -16.19
CA SER A 458 -5.34 18.98 -16.69
C SER A 458 -5.29 19.07 -18.21
N LYS A 459 -5.86 18.09 -18.95
CA LYS A 459 -6.02 18.16 -20.42
C LYS A 459 -6.86 19.36 -20.85
N ILE A 460 -7.98 19.61 -20.18
CA ILE A 460 -8.85 20.77 -20.45
C ILE A 460 -8.11 22.08 -20.17
N LYS A 461 -7.46 22.18 -18.99
CA LYS A 461 -6.68 23.36 -18.60
C LYS A 461 -5.60 23.72 -19.64
N LEU A 462 -4.89 22.71 -20.13
CA LEU A 462 -3.77 22.87 -21.08
C LEU A 462 -4.20 22.88 -22.55
N LYS A 463 -5.50 22.73 -22.83
CA LYS A 463 -6.08 22.60 -24.18
C LYS A 463 -5.39 21.49 -24.99
N ILE A 464 -5.23 20.32 -24.39
CA ILE A 464 -4.63 19.13 -25.01
C ILE A 464 -5.73 18.09 -25.22
N THR A 465 -6.09 17.87 -26.47
CA THR A 465 -7.09 16.87 -26.88
C THR A 465 -6.49 15.46 -26.95
N ASP A 466 -5.29 15.35 -27.51
CA ASP A 466 -4.56 14.08 -27.67
C ASP A 466 -3.30 14.05 -26.79
N LEU A 467 -3.09 12.97 -26.04
CA LEU A 467 -1.88 12.78 -25.23
C LEU A 467 -0.68 12.30 -26.05
N THR A 468 -0.88 11.79 -27.27
CA THR A 468 0.21 11.35 -28.15
C THR A 468 1.11 12.51 -28.57
N VAL A 469 0.58 13.74 -28.64
CA VAL A 469 1.34 14.94 -29.00
C VAL A 469 2.06 15.57 -27.80
N LEU A 470 1.83 15.07 -26.58
CA LEU A 470 2.38 15.67 -25.35
C LEU A 470 3.91 15.68 -25.32
N PRO A 471 4.64 14.59 -25.67
CA PRO A 471 6.10 14.60 -25.68
C PRO A 471 6.69 15.63 -26.64
N GLU A 472 6.14 15.75 -27.85
CA GLU A 472 6.58 16.73 -28.83
C GLU A 472 6.27 18.17 -28.39
N LYS A 473 5.13 18.38 -27.71
CA LYS A 473 4.76 19.69 -27.17
C LYS A 473 5.67 20.11 -26.00
N ILE A 474 6.10 19.16 -25.17
CA ILE A 474 7.12 19.37 -24.13
C ILE A 474 8.44 19.78 -24.77
N ARG A 475 8.93 19.00 -25.75
CA ARG A 475 10.19 19.26 -26.47
C ARG A 475 10.24 20.66 -27.09
N ARG A 476 9.19 21.06 -27.82
CA ARG A 476 9.11 22.41 -28.42
C ARG A 476 9.07 23.52 -27.39
N THR A 477 8.45 23.27 -26.24
CA THR A 477 8.38 24.24 -25.14
C THR A 477 9.73 24.39 -24.46
N GLU A 478 10.50 23.30 -24.32
CA GLU A 478 11.90 23.35 -23.85
C GLU A 478 12.79 24.16 -24.78
N GLU A 479 12.66 23.97 -26.10
CA GLU A 479 13.37 24.78 -27.11
C GLU A 479 13.01 26.27 -26.99
N ARG A 480 11.72 26.61 -26.86
CA ARG A 480 11.30 28.02 -26.67
C ARG A 480 11.84 28.64 -25.38
N VAL A 481 11.85 27.90 -24.27
CA VAL A 481 12.45 28.38 -23.01
C VAL A 481 13.92 28.70 -23.23
N LYS A 482 14.64 27.85 -23.98
CA LYS A 482 16.05 28.07 -24.30
C LYS A 482 16.22 29.31 -25.19
N ASP A 483 15.47 29.41 -26.28
CA ASP A 483 15.54 30.55 -27.21
C ASP A 483 15.23 31.87 -26.50
N PHE A 484 14.23 31.90 -25.60
CA PHE A 484 13.93 33.09 -24.81
C PHE A 484 15.06 33.47 -23.84
N ARG A 485 15.74 32.49 -23.23
CA ARG A 485 16.90 32.76 -22.36
C ARG A 485 18.09 33.25 -23.18
N ASP A 486 18.35 32.65 -24.34
CA ASP A 486 19.45 33.02 -25.24
C ASP A 486 19.24 34.45 -25.79
N ASP A 487 17.99 34.86 -26.03
CA ASP A 487 17.60 36.22 -26.44
C ASP A 487 17.55 37.23 -25.28
N GLY A 488 17.81 36.82 -24.04
CA GLY A 488 17.72 37.67 -22.84
C GLY A 488 16.27 38.04 -22.42
N ARG A 489 15.25 37.37 -22.98
CA ARG A 489 13.83 37.55 -22.67
C ARG A 489 13.39 36.69 -21.48
N ASN A 490 13.96 36.99 -20.30
CA ASN A 490 13.77 36.16 -19.11
C ASN A 490 12.30 36.05 -18.64
N ASP A 491 11.51 37.13 -18.75
CA ASP A 491 10.10 37.10 -18.34
C ASP A 491 9.25 36.14 -19.18
N ASP A 492 9.56 36.04 -20.48
CA ASP A 492 8.88 35.12 -21.40
C ASP A 492 9.41 33.69 -21.19
N ALA A 493 10.71 33.53 -20.93
CA ALA A 493 11.28 32.24 -20.53
C ALA A 493 10.65 31.69 -19.25
N ASP A 494 10.36 32.54 -18.26
CA ASP A 494 9.77 32.11 -16.98
C ASP A 494 8.29 31.74 -17.13
N LYS A 495 7.51 32.48 -17.94
CA LYS A 495 6.14 32.09 -18.31
C LYS A 495 6.12 30.74 -19.02
N GLU A 496 7.05 30.54 -19.95
CA GLU A 496 7.15 29.31 -20.73
C GLU A 496 7.65 28.13 -19.87
N THR A 497 8.54 28.40 -18.90
CA THR A 497 8.99 27.42 -17.90
C THR A 497 7.82 26.96 -17.02
N LYS A 498 6.93 27.88 -16.62
CA LYS A 498 5.72 27.52 -15.87
C LYS A 498 4.79 26.63 -16.69
N TYR A 499 4.58 26.96 -17.97
CA TYR A 499 3.78 26.13 -18.88
C TYR A 499 4.41 24.74 -19.08
N LEU A 500 5.74 24.67 -19.21
CA LEU A 500 6.50 23.43 -19.31
C LEU A 500 6.31 22.52 -18.08
N CYS A 501 6.32 23.08 -16.87
CA CYS A 501 6.06 22.33 -15.65
C CYS A 501 4.67 21.68 -15.67
N GLU A 502 3.64 22.43 -16.06
CA GLU A 502 2.27 21.89 -16.15
C GLU A 502 2.16 20.77 -17.20
N LEU A 503 2.89 20.86 -18.32
CA LEU A 503 2.96 19.78 -19.32
C LEU A 503 3.64 18.52 -18.76
N LYS A 504 4.74 18.67 -18.01
CA LYS A 504 5.45 17.55 -17.37
C LYS A 504 4.62 16.88 -16.27
N GLU A 505 3.84 17.66 -15.51
CA GLU A 505 2.88 17.11 -14.55
C GLU A 505 1.78 16.29 -15.24
N LEU A 506 1.25 16.77 -16.37
CA LEU A 506 0.29 16.01 -17.18
C LEU A 506 0.88 14.69 -17.70
N GLN A 507 2.16 14.69 -18.10
CA GLN A 507 2.87 13.49 -18.54
C GLN A 507 3.04 12.50 -17.38
N ALA A 508 3.49 12.96 -16.21
CA ALA A 508 3.64 12.10 -15.04
C ALA A 508 2.30 11.46 -14.61
N LEU A 509 1.20 12.20 -14.71
CA LEU A 509 -0.14 11.69 -14.46
C LEU A 509 -0.54 10.59 -15.46
N SER A 510 -0.30 10.80 -16.75
CA SER A 510 -0.66 9.81 -17.77
C SER A 510 0.16 8.52 -17.63
N GLU A 511 1.46 8.64 -17.33
CA GLU A 511 2.35 7.51 -17.07
C GLU A 511 1.93 6.74 -15.82
N LYS A 512 1.57 7.44 -14.74
CA LYS A 512 1.07 6.80 -13.51
C LYS A 512 -0.24 6.04 -13.73
N ILE A 513 -1.15 6.59 -14.54
CA ILE A 513 -2.38 5.89 -14.95
C ILE A 513 -2.06 4.65 -15.79
N ALA A 514 -1.11 4.75 -16.73
CA ALA A 514 -0.69 3.60 -17.53
C ALA A 514 -0.06 2.51 -16.65
N GLN A 515 0.80 2.88 -15.70
CA GLN A 515 1.38 1.96 -14.72
C GLN A 515 0.30 1.28 -13.88
N LEU A 516 -0.66 2.04 -13.35
CA LEU A 516 -1.78 1.48 -12.58
C LEU A 516 -2.65 0.56 -13.44
N LYS A 517 -2.95 0.92 -14.69
CA LYS A 517 -3.65 0.02 -15.62
C LYS A 517 -2.88 -1.27 -15.87
N ASN A 518 -1.55 -1.19 -15.96
CA ASN A 518 -0.69 -2.35 -16.16
C ASN A 518 -0.57 -3.22 -14.91
N THR A 519 -0.54 -2.64 -13.71
CA THR A 519 -0.53 -3.40 -12.45
C THR A 519 -1.90 -3.97 -12.11
N MET A 520 -2.96 -3.30 -12.55
CA MET A 520 -4.35 -3.75 -12.42
C MET A 520 -4.81 -4.70 -13.53
N ASN A 521 -3.90 -5.26 -14.34
CA ASN A 521 -4.20 -6.32 -15.33
C ASN A 521 -4.63 -7.67 -14.70
N SER A 522 -5.23 -7.65 -13.51
CA SER A 522 -6.08 -8.70 -12.97
C SER A 522 -7.29 -8.90 -13.89
N SER A 523 -7.69 -10.16 -14.08
CA SER A 523 -8.91 -10.58 -14.74
C SER A 523 -10.16 -9.80 -14.26
N GLU A 524 -10.14 -9.29 -13.02
CA GLU A 524 -11.22 -8.48 -12.44
C GLU A 524 -11.37 -7.10 -13.07
N TRP A 525 -10.28 -6.41 -13.43
CA TRP A 525 -10.38 -5.10 -14.09
C TRP A 525 -10.89 -5.23 -15.52
N LYS A 526 -10.39 -6.25 -16.25
CA LYS A 526 -10.89 -6.57 -17.59
C LYS A 526 -12.39 -6.90 -17.54
N LEU A 527 -12.80 -7.63 -16.51
CA LEU A 527 -14.21 -7.93 -16.27
C LEU A 527 -15.03 -6.65 -16.03
N CYS A 528 -14.56 -5.75 -15.17
CA CYS A 528 -15.24 -4.47 -14.90
C CYS A 528 -15.36 -3.57 -16.14
N GLN A 529 -14.32 -3.48 -16.98
CA GLN A 529 -14.38 -2.72 -18.23
C GLN A 529 -15.36 -3.32 -19.24
N LEU A 530 -15.39 -4.65 -19.34
CA LEU A 530 -16.35 -5.34 -20.19
C LEU A 530 -17.77 -5.17 -19.66
N GLU A 531 -17.99 -5.20 -18.34
CA GLU A 531 -19.30 -4.97 -17.72
C GLU A 531 -19.81 -3.53 -17.94
N LYS A 532 -18.94 -2.52 -17.84
CA LYS A 532 -19.28 -1.13 -18.20
C LYS A 532 -19.65 -0.99 -19.67
N SER A 533 -18.88 -1.64 -20.57
CA SER A 533 -19.16 -1.64 -22.00
C SER A 533 -20.47 -2.37 -22.34
N LEU A 534 -20.76 -3.48 -21.65
CA LEU A 534 -22.00 -4.22 -21.75
C LEU A 534 -23.20 -3.36 -21.35
N LEU A 535 -23.14 -2.69 -20.18
CA LEU A 535 -24.19 -1.79 -19.70
C LEU A 535 -24.46 -0.64 -20.67
N SER A 536 -23.41 0.02 -21.17
CA SER A 536 -23.56 1.11 -22.14
C SER A 536 -24.23 0.64 -23.43
N ASN A 537 -23.86 -0.54 -23.94
CA ASN A 537 -24.48 -1.12 -25.13
C ASN A 537 -25.92 -1.60 -24.87
N GLN A 538 -26.23 -2.10 -23.68
CA GLN A 538 -27.60 -2.44 -23.27
C GLN A 538 -28.51 -1.21 -23.24
N GLU A 539 -28.03 -0.08 -22.71
CA GLU A 539 -28.75 1.19 -22.71
C GLU A 539 -28.97 1.72 -24.13
N LYS A 540 -27.90 1.74 -24.95
CA LYS A 540 -27.97 2.18 -26.35
C LYS A 540 -28.98 1.38 -27.17
N LEU A 541 -29.07 0.08 -26.95
CA LEU A 541 -29.94 -0.84 -27.69
C LEU A 541 -31.29 -1.07 -27.02
N ASN A 542 -31.51 -0.50 -25.82
CA ASN A 542 -32.69 -0.71 -24.99
C ASN A 542 -32.99 -2.21 -24.75
N ILE A 543 -31.97 -2.95 -24.29
CA ILE A 543 -32.03 -4.39 -24.00
C ILE A 543 -31.72 -4.62 -22.52
N THR A 544 -32.76 -4.87 -21.73
CA THR A 544 -32.65 -5.14 -20.30
C THR A 544 -32.32 -6.60 -19.99
N ASP A 545 -32.74 -7.53 -20.86
CA ASP A 545 -32.52 -8.96 -20.70
C ASP A 545 -31.62 -9.49 -21.83
N LEU A 546 -30.44 -10.01 -21.49
CA LEU A 546 -29.49 -10.54 -22.46
C LEU A 546 -29.91 -11.92 -23.00
N THR A 547 -30.85 -12.62 -22.34
CA THR A 547 -31.32 -13.93 -22.81
C THR A 547 -32.12 -13.82 -24.11
N VAL A 548 -32.72 -12.66 -24.41
CA VAL A 548 -33.44 -12.42 -25.66
C VAL A 548 -32.54 -12.01 -26.82
N LEU A 549 -31.24 -11.82 -26.57
CA LEU A 549 -30.30 -11.29 -27.56
C LEU A 549 -30.12 -12.22 -28.79
N PRO A 550 -29.99 -13.56 -28.64
CA PRO A 550 -29.90 -14.46 -29.80
C PRO A 550 -31.15 -14.40 -30.70
N GLU A 551 -32.34 -14.34 -30.10
CA GLU A 551 -33.60 -14.24 -30.86
C GLU A 551 -33.75 -12.86 -31.51
N LYS A 552 -33.31 -11.78 -30.86
CA LYS A 552 -33.28 -10.43 -31.47
C LYS A 552 -32.33 -10.37 -32.66
N ILE A 553 -31.14 -10.99 -32.57
CA ILE A 553 -30.19 -11.11 -33.68
C ILE A 553 -30.87 -11.86 -34.83
N ARG A 554 -31.44 -13.04 -34.57
CA ARG A 554 -32.12 -13.84 -35.61
C ARG A 554 -33.23 -13.08 -36.33
N ARG A 555 -34.06 -12.33 -35.58
CA ARG A 555 -35.12 -11.49 -36.17
C ARG A 555 -34.57 -10.32 -36.98
N SER A 556 -33.49 -9.71 -36.51
CA SER A 556 -32.79 -8.63 -37.22
C SER A 556 -32.18 -9.16 -38.54
N GLU A 557 -31.61 -10.37 -38.52
CA GLU A 557 -31.02 -11.01 -39.71
C GLU A 557 -32.10 -11.28 -40.76
N GLN A 558 -33.26 -11.77 -40.31
CA GLN A 558 -34.41 -11.99 -41.18
C GLN A 558 -34.94 -10.66 -41.74
N ARG A 559 -35.12 -9.62 -40.92
CA ARG A 559 -35.59 -8.31 -41.41
C ARG A 559 -34.63 -7.69 -42.42
N ALA A 560 -33.32 -7.76 -42.17
CA ALA A 560 -32.32 -7.24 -43.10
C ALA A 560 -32.34 -8.02 -44.43
N LYS A 561 -32.69 -9.30 -44.41
CA LYS A 561 -32.91 -10.10 -45.61
C LYS A 561 -34.19 -9.70 -46.34
N ASP A 562 -35.31 -9.62 -45.64
CA ASP A 562 -36.61 -9.23 -46.20
C ASP A 562 -36.53 -7.82 -46.83
N PHE A 563 -35.84 -6.87 -46.20
CA PHE A 563 -35.59 -5.54 -46.78
C PHE A 563 -34.79 -5.59 -48.08
N ARG A 564 -33.79 -6.47 -48.19
CA ARG A 564 -33.05 -6.66 -49.45
C ARG A 564 -33.92 -7.30 -50.52
N ASP A 565 -34.68 -8.32 -50.16
CA ASP A 565 -35.58 -9.03 -51.08
C ASP A 565 -36.69 -8.10 -51.61
N ASP A 566 -37.15 -7.14 -50.79
CA ASP A 566 -38.10 -6.08 -51.15
C ASP A 566 -37.48 -4.89 -51.91
N GLY A 567 -36.15 -4.86 -52.12
CA GLY A 567 -35.43 -3.76 -52.76
C GLY A 567 -35.25 -2.49 -51.89
N ARG A 568 -35.51 -2.58 -50.59
CA ARG A 568 -35.36 -1.49 -49.60
C ARG A 568 -33.94 -1.45 -49.02
N ASN A 569 -32.97 -1.11 -49.85
CA ASN A 569 -31.55 -1.19 -49.49
C ASN A 569 -31.15 -0.30 -48.30
N ASP A 570 -31.69 0.91 -48.18
CA ASP A 570 -31.38 1.81 -47.06
C ASP A 570 -31.88 1.27 -45.70
N ASP A 571 -33.03 0.59 -45.72
CA ASP A 571 -33.58 -0.07 -44.53
C ASP A 571 -32.77 -1.32 -44.17
N ALA A 572 -32.36 -2.09 -45.18
CA ALA A 572 -31.46 -3.23 -44.98
C ALA A 572 -30.11 -2.80 -44.40
N GLU A 573 -29.55 -1.67 -44.84
CA GLU A 573 -28.29 -1.15 -44.33
C GLU A 573 -28.43 -0.66 -42.88
N ARG A 574 -29.51 0.06 -42.56
CA ARG A 574 -29.82 0.45 -41.17
C ARG A 574 -29.98 -0.76 -40.26
N GLU A 575 -30.70 -1.77 -40.72
CA GLU A 575 -30.90 -3.01 -39.97
C GLU A 575 -29.58 -3.77 -39.79
N THR A 576 -28.70 -3.79 -40.81
CA THR A 576 -27.38 -4.42 -40.74
C THR A 576 -26.46 -3.72 -39.72
N ARG A 577 -26.52 -2.38 -39.61
CA ARG A 577 -25.79 -1.65 -38.56
C ARG A 577 -26.31 -1.99 -37.17
N PHE A 578 -27.63 -2.03 -37.00
CA PHE A 578 -28.24 -2.48 -35.75
C PHE A 578 -27.85 -3.92 -35.39
N LEU A 579 -27.74 -4.78 -36.40
CA LEU A 579 -27.28 -6.17 -36.25
C LEU A 579 -25.83 -6.29 -35.76
N SER A 580 -24.96 -5.42 -36.26
CA SER A 580 -23.57 -5.33 -35.82
C SER A 580 -23.49 -4.99 -34.32
N ASP A 581 -24.26 -3.98 -33.88
CA ASP A 581 -24.31 -3.59 -32.48
C ASP A 581 -24.86 -4.72 -31.58
N LEU A 582 -25.87 -5.47 -32.04
CA LEU A 582 -26.39 -6.64 -31.32
C LEU A 582 -25.35 -7.77 -31.18
N LYS A 583 -24.59 -8.04 -32.25
CA LYS A 583 -23.52 -9.07 -32.24
C LYS A 583 -22.36 -8.68 -31.34
N GLU A 584 -22.01 -7.39 -31.30
CA GLU A 584 -21.01 -6.85 -30.37
C GLU A 584 -21.46 -7.03 -28.92
N LEU A 585 -22.73 -6.71 -28.60
CA LEU A 585 -23.29 -6.93 -27.27
C LEU A 585 -23.25 -8.42 -26.86
N LEU A 586 -23.50 -9.34 -27.80
CA LEU A 586 -23.44 -10.78 -27.55
C LEU A 586 -22.01 -11.20 -27.23
N ALA A 587 -21.03 -10.78 -28.04
CA ALA A 587 -19.62 -11.10 -27.82
C ALA A 587 -19.11 -10.56 -26.47
N LEU A 588 -19.53 -9.36 -26.06
CA LEU A 588 -19.20 -8.81 -24.74
C LEU A 588 -19.76 -9.69 -23.61
N SER A 589 -21.02 -10.11 -23.72
CA SER A 589 -21.64 -10.98 -22.71
C SER A 589 -20.92 -12.33 -22.57
N GLU A 590 -20.53 -12.95 -23.68
CA GLU A 590 -19.79 -14.21 -23.68
C GLU A 590 -18.39 -14.07 -23.07
N ASN A 591 -17.70 -12.97 -23.36
CA ASN A 591 -16.37 -12.68 -22.80
C ASN A 591 -16.43 -12.49 -21.29
N ILE A 592 -17.47 -11.83 -20.77
CA ILE A 592 -17.74 -11.69 -19.34
C ILE A 592 -17.97 -13.06 -18.70
N THR A 593 -18.77 -13.93 -19.32
CA THR A 593 -19.02 -15.29 -18.81
C THR A 593 -17.75 -16.15 -18.82
N LYS A 594 -16.92 -16.05 -19.87
CA LYS A 594 -15.61 -16.72 -19.95
C LYS A 594 -14.67 -16.22 -18.85
N LEU A 595 -14.62 -14.91 -18.61
CA LEU A 595 -13.77 -14.35 -17.55
C LEU A 595 -14.26 -14.72 -16.15
N LYS A 596 -15.57 -14.69 -15.90
CA LYS A 596 -16.17 -15.13 -14.63
C LYS A 596 -15.90 -16.60 -14.34
N SER A 597 -16.02 -17.46 -15.36
CA SER A 597 -15.71 -18.89 -15.23
C SER A 597 -14.21 -19.18 -15.08
N SER A 598 -13.33 -18.27 -15.54
CA SER A 598 -11.88 -18.37 -15.30
C SER A 598 -11.43 -17.92 -13.90
N GLY A 599 -12.26 -17.17 -13.17
CA GLY A 599 -11.93 -16.58 -11.86
C GLY A 599 -12.42 -17.37 -10.63
N SER A 600 -13.28 -18.39 -10.78
CA SER A 600 -13.80 -19.18 -9.66
C SER A 600 -13.10 -20.55 -9.55
N ASN A 601 -12.40 -20.78 -8.44
CA ASN A 601 -11.96 -22.08 -7.87
C ASN A 601 -11.62 -23.23 -8.85
N CYS A 602 -10.34 -23.63 -8.87
CA CYS A 602 -9.80 -24.83 -9.55
C CYS A 602 -10.65 -26.10 -9.40
N ASP A 603 -11.34 -26.28 -8.28
CA ASP A 603 -12.14 -27.48 -8.02
C ASP A 603 -13.41 -27.56 -8.90
N SER A 604 -13.99 -26.42 -9.28
CA SER A 604 -15.19 -26.39 -10.13
C SER A 604 -14.87 -26.58 -11.62
N GLN A 605 -13.71 -26.10 -12.08
CA GLN A 605 -13.25 -26.32 -13.45
C GLN A 605 -12.86 -27.78 -13.72
N SER A 606 -12.23 -28.47 -12.76
CA SER A 606 -11.93 -29.89 -12.86
C SER A 606 -13.20 -30.72 -13.07
N VAL A 607 -14.23 -30.48 -12.26
CA VAL A 607 -15.52 -31.20 -12.34
C VAL A 607 -16.22 -30.96 -13.68
N THR A 608 -16.22 -29.71 -14.17
CA THR A 608 -16.91 -29.36 -15.44
C THR A 608 -16.15 -29.88 -16.67
N LEU A 609 -14.80 -29.89 -16.62
CA LEU A 609 -13.95 -30.50 -17.65
C LEU A 609 -14.08 -32.01 -17.67
N GLU A 610 -14.15 -32.67 -16.52
CA GLU A 610 -14.33 -34.12 -16.43
C GLU A 610 -15.69 -34.57 -16.95
N GLU A 611 -16.76 -33.84 -16.63
CA GLU A 611 -18.11 -34.15 -17.12
C GLU A 611 -18.22 -33.96 -18.65
N ARG A 612 -17.62 -32.89 -19.19
CA ARG A 612 -17.58 -32.66 -20.64
C ARG A 612 -16.71 -33.69 -21.37
N LEU A 613 -15.56 -34.06 -20.79
CA LEU A 613 -14.69 -35.12 -21.32
C LEU A 613 -15.40 -36.48 -21.30
N ALA A 614 -16.14 -36.80 -20.24
CA ALA A 614 -16.91 -38.04 -20.10
C ALA A 614 -18.05 -38.13 -21.13
N ASN A 615 -18.81 -37.05 -21.32
CA ASN A 615 -19.90 -36.99 -22.30
C ASN A 615 -19.41 -37.20 -23.74
N ILE A 616 -18.30 -36.56 -24.11
CA ILE A 616 -17.75 -36.70 -25.47
C ILE A 616 -17.13 -38.10 -25.65
N LYS A 617 -16.42 -38.65 -24.64
CA LYS A 617 -15.93 -40.05 -24.67
C LYS A 617 -17.05 -41.06 -24.86
N ALA A 618 -18.18 -40.89 -24.17
CA ALA A 618 -19.35 -41.75 -24.29
C ALA A 618 -19.97 -41.69 -25.69
N ARG A 619 -20.13 -40.48 -26.25
CA ARG A 619 -20.70 -40.28 -27.60
C ARG A 619 -19.90 -40.96 -28.71
N PHE A 620 -18.57 -41.03 -28.56
CA PHE A 620 -17.68 -41.64 -29.56
C PHE A 620 -17.20 -43.05 -29.23
N ASN A 621 -17.69 -43.61 -28.11
CA ASN A 621 -17.28 -44.90 -27.57
C ASN A 621 -15.74 -45.02 -27.46
N ILE A 622 -15.12 -44.01 -26.84
CA ILE A 622 -13.66 -43.90 -26.68
C ILE A 622 -13.32 -44.06 -25.21
N THR A 623 -12.75 -45.21 -24.86
CA THR A 623 -12.29 -45.51 -23.50
C THR A 623 -10.90 -44.95 -23.24
N ASP A 624 -10.02 -44.95 -24.24
CA ASP A 624 -8.65 -44.45 -24.15
C ASP A 624 -8.38 -43.31 -25.15
N LEU A 625 -7.82 -42.20 -24.66
CA LEU A 625 -7.46 -41.02 -25.46
C LEU A 625 -6.25 -41.29 -26.37
N SER A 626 -5.46 -42.33 -26.12
CA SER A 626 -4.35 -42.74 -27.00
C SER A 626 -4.82 -43.13 -28.41
N VAL A 627 -6.05 -43.63 -28.54
CA VAL A 627 -6.66 -44.08 -29.81
C VAL A 627 -7.19 -42.91 -30.65
N LEU A 628 -7.24 -41.71 -30.08
CA LEU A 628 -7.87 -40.54 -30.69
C LEU A 628 -7.11 -40.04 -31.93
N SER A 629 -5.78 -40.01 -31.84
CA SER A 629 -4.93 -39.57 -32.96
C SER A 629 -5.06 -40.49 -34.17
N GLU A 630 -5.17 -41.80 -33.94
CA GLU A 630 -5.39 -42.78 -35.01
C GLU A 630 -6.80 -42.63 -35.63
N LYS A 631 -7.83 -42.42 -34.80
CA LYS A 631 -9.20 -42.17 -35.28
C LYS A 631 -9.29 -40.89 -36.11
N ILE A 632 -8.63 -39.81 -35.70
CA ILE A 632 -8.57 -38.55 -36.47
C ILE A 632 -7.93 -38.82 -37.83
N LEU A 633 -6.76 -39.45 -37.85
CA LEU A 633 -6.03 -39.73 -39.10
C LEU A 633 -6.84 -40.58 -40.08
N ARG A 634 -7.50 -41.64 -39.60
CA ARG A 634 -8.37 -42.49 -40.43
C ARG A 634 -9.59 -41.74 -40.97
N SER A 635 -10.12 -40.79 -40.20
CA SER A 635 -11.28 -40.00 -40.60
C SER A 635 -10.89 -38.90 -41.59
N GLU A 636 -9.72 -38.28 -41.41
CA GLU A 636 -9.13 -37.35 -42.40
C GLU A 636 -8.87 -38.04 -43.74
N GLN A 637 -8.44 -39.30 -43.73
CA GLN A 637 -8.34 -40.10 -44.95
C GLN A 637 -9.71 -40.37 -45.58
N ARG A 638 -10.74 -40.72 -44.79
CA ARG A 638 -12.11 -40.90 -45.32
C ARG A 638 -12.68 -39.62 -45.92
N ILE A 639 -12.42 -38.45 -45.33
CA ILE A 639 -12.82 -37.15 -45.90
C ILE A 639 -12.21 -36.98 -47.29
N LYS A 640 -10.93 -37.34 -47.45
CA LYS A 640 -10.26 -37.28 -48.74
C LYS A 640 -10.90 -38.24 -49.74
N ASP A 641 -11.12 -39.49 -49.35
CA ASP A 641 -11.74 -40.50 -50.21
C ASP A 641 -13.17 -40.08 -50.62
N PHE A 642 -13.97 -39.51 -49.70
CA PHE A 642 -15.30 -38.99 -50.00
C PHE A 642 -15.28 -37.82 -50.98
N ARG A 643 -14.31 -36.91 -50.87
CA ARG A 643 -14.15 -35.80 -51.82
C ARG A 643 -13.70 -36.29 -53.19
N ASP A 644 -12.77 -37.23 -53.24
CA ASP A 644 -12.28 -37.83 -54.48
C ASP A 644 -13.39 -38.61 -55.20
N ASP A 645 -14.32 -39.20 -54.46
CA ASP A 645 -15.53 -39.87 -54.98
C ASP A 645 -16.69 -38.92 -55.31
N GLY A 646 -16.55 -37.61 -55.08
CA GLY A 646 -17.61 -36.61 -55.29
C GLY A 646 -18.76 -36.64 -54.25
N ARG A 647 -18.59 -37.35 -53.13
CA ARG A 647 -19.55 -37.46 -52.02
C ARG A 647 -19.36 -36.34 -50.99
N ASN A 648 -19.65 -35.11 -51.39
CA ASN A 648 -19.38 -33.92 -50.57
C ASN A 648 -20.17 -33.88 -49.26
N ASP A 649 -21.44 -34.32 -49.25
CA ASP A 649 -22.27 -34.34 -48.04
C ASP A 649 -21.72 -35.30 -46.97
N ASP A 650 -21.16 -36.44 -47.40
CA ASP A 650 -20.53 -37.40 -46.51
C ASP A 650 -19.17 -36.89 -46.01
N ALA A 651 -18.40 -36.23 -46.89
CA ALA A 651 -17.17 -35.53 -46.51
C ALA A 651 -17.43 -34.43 -45.47
N GLU A 652 -18.54 -33.70 -45.56
CA GLU A 652 -18.89 -32.64 -44.62
C GLU A 652 -19.33 -33.21 -43.25
N LYS A 653 -20.13 -34.28 -43.25
CA LYS A 653 -20.46 -35.01 -42.01
C LYS A 653 -19.21 -35.56 -41.32
N GLU A 654 -18.29 -36.13 -42.11
CA GLU A 654 -17.04 -36.68 -41.61
C GLU A 654 -16.08 -35.58 -41.12
N THR A 655 -16.10 -34.39 -41.75
CA THR A 655 -15.35 -33.21 -41.28
C THR A 655 -15.83 -32.77 -39.91
N LYS A 656 -17.16 -32.68 -39.71
CA LYS A 656 -17.75 -32.36 -38.41
C LYS A 656 -17.39 -33.41 -37.35
N TYR A 657 -17.32 -34.68 -37.74
CA TYR A 657 -16.86 -35.77 -36.87
C TYR A 657 -15.39 -35.60 -36.45
N VAL A 658 -14.49 -35.20 -37.36
CA VAL A 658 -13.09 -34.91 -37.06
C VAL A 658 -12.92 -33.71 -36.14
N ASP A 659 -13.71 -32.65 -36.32
CA ASP A 659 -13.65 -31.45 -35.48
C ASP A 659 -14.03 -31.77 -34.03
N GLU A 660 -15.09 -32.58 -33.82
CA GLU A 660 -15.48 -33.03 -32.48
C GLU A 660 -14.40 -33.94 -31.83
N LEU A 661 -13.69 -34.75 -32.62
CA LEU A 661 -12.55 -35.53 -32.12
C LEU A 661 -11.35 -34.66 -31.75
N LYS A 662 -11.05 -33.61 -32.54
CA LYS A 662 -9.96 -32.67 -32.22
C LYS A 662 -10.26 -31.87 -30.95
N GLU A 663 -11.52 -31.49 -30.73
CA GLU A 663 -11.96 -30.88 -29.46
C GLU A 663 -11.71 -31.82 -28.28
N LEU A 664 -12.03 -33.12 -28.42
CA LEU A 664 -11.74 -34.11 -27.37
C LEU A 664 -10.24 -34.25 -27.09
N GLN A 665 -9.39 -34.16 -28.11
CA GLN A 665 -7.93 -34.23 -27.97
C GLN A 665 -7.40 -33.06 -27.13
N GLU A 666 -7.90 -31.87 -27.41
CA GLU A 666 -7.51 -30.63 -26.76
C GLU A 666 -7.96 -30.60 -25.30
N LEU A 667 -9.18 -31.08 -25.01
CA LEU A 667 -9.68 -31.23 -23.64
C LEU A 667 -8.86 -32.25 -22.83
N GLY A 668 -8.39 -33.32 -23.48
CA GLY A 668 -7.49 -34.31 -22.88
C GLY A 668 -6.15 -33.70 -22.47
N LYS A 669 -5.50 -32.95 -23.38
CA LYS A 669 -4.23 -32.26 -23.09
C LYS A 669 -4.36 -31.26 -21.95
N ARG A 670 -5.43 -30.44 -21.95
CA ARG A 670 -5.70 -29.49 -20.87
C ARG A 670 -5.88 -30.17 -19.51
N LYS A 671 -6.46 -31.36 -19.49
CA LYS A 671 -6.60 -32.16 -18.26
C LYS A 671 -5.24 -32.66 -17.75
N ASP A 672 -4.37 -33.09 -18.65
CA ASP A 672 -3.02 -33.54 -18.29
C ASP A 672 -2.13 -32.37 -17.84
N ASP A 673 -2.28 -31.19 -18.46
CA ASP A 673 -1.60 -29.94 -18.05
C ASP A 673 -2.04 -29.45 -16.66
N LEU A 674 -3.28 -29.76 -16.24
CA LEU A 674 -3.82 -29.46 -14.92
C LEU A 674 -3.33 -30.43 -13.81
N LYS A 675 -2.77 -31.59 -14.19
CA LYS A 675 -2.13 -32.51 -13.24
C LYS A 675 -0.63 -32.21 -13.15
N LEU A 676 -0.23 -31.40 -12.17
CA LEU A 676 1.19 -31.25 -11.82
C LEU A 676 1.81 -32.63 -11.48
N PRO A 677 3.05 -32.92 -11.94
CA PRO A 677 3.67 -34.23 -11.73
C PRO A 677 4.02 -34.41 -10.25
N ASN A 678 3.31 -35.33 -9.60
CA ASN A 678 3.69 -35.87 -8.30
C ASN A 678 4.81 -36.90 -8.53
N THR A 679 6.08 -36.49 -8.44
CA THR A 679 7.21 -37.42 -8.49
C THR A 679 7.38 -38.14 -7.16
N GLN A 680 6.62 -39.21 -6.97
CA GLN A 680 7.13 -40.41 -6.31
C GLN A 680 7.51 -41.40 -7.41
N SER A 681 8.79 -41.44 -7.75
CA SER A 681 9.37 -42.57 -8.47
C SER A 681 10.21 -43.37 -7.47
N GLU A 682 9.58 -44.40 -6.89
CA GLU A 682 10.30 -45.64 -6.60
C GLU A 682 10.80 -46.22 -7.94
N VAL A 683 12.06 -46.67 -7.96
CA VAL A 683 12.63 -47.81 -8.70
C VAL A 683 14.14 -47.57 -8.75
N THR A 684 14.88 -48.17 -7.83
CA THR A 684 15.63 -49.43 -7.96
C THR A 684 17.05 -49.19 -8.48
N ILE A 685 18.00 -49.45 -7.58
CA ILE A 685 19.43 -49.51 -7.81
C ILE A 685 19.69 -50.61 -8.83
N ASP A 686 20.37 -50.29 -9.94
CA ASP A 686 21.15 -51.28 -10.66
C ASP A 686 22.58 -50.79 -10.84
N SER A 687 23.49 -51.62 -10.37
CA SER A 687 24.91 -51.34 -10.17
C SER A 687 25.71 -52.10 -11.21
N SER A 688 25.93 -51.50 -12.38
CA SER A 688 26.93 -52.00 -13.34
C SER A 688 27.19 -51.00 -14.46
N ALA A 689 28.26 -50.21 -14.33
CA ALA A 689 29.19 -49.87 -15.42
C ALA A 689 30.20 -48.83 -14.92
N SER A 690 31.24 -49.34 -14.26
CA SER A 690 32.52 -48.67 -14.09
C SER A 690 33.33 -48.78 -15.41
N LYS A 691 34.11 -47.74 -15.71
CA LYS A 691 35.27 -47.66 -16.64
C LYS A 691 35.00 -47.19 -18.08
N GLN A 692 35.67 -46.06 -18.38
CA GLN A 692 36.13 -45.46 -19.65
C GLN A 692 35.61 -44.01 -19.73
N ALA A 693 36.39 -42.93 -19.78
CA ALA A 693 37.81 -42.79 -20.09
C ALA A 693 38.35 -41.49 -19.45
N GLU A 694 39.42 -41.62 -18.66
CA GLU A 694 40.50 -40.63 -18.57
C GLU A 694 41.55 -41.07 -19.60
N GLU A 695 41.80 -40.26 -20.62
CA GLU A 695 43.15 -39.99 -21.16
C GLU A 695 43.05 -39.09 -22.42
N LYS A 696 44.04 -38.19 -22.53
CA LYS A 696 44.51 -37.45 -23.73
C LYS A 696 43.66 -36.23 -24.14
N ILE A 697 44.17 -34.99 -24.17
CA ILE A 697 45.54 -34.48 -24.41
C ILE A 697 45.69 -33.07 -23.80
N GLU A 698 46.76 -32.88 -23.03
CA GLU A 698 47.46 -31.61 -22.82
C GLU A 698 48.11 -31.12 -24.12
N SER A 699 47.93 -29.84 -24.49
CA SER A 699 49.03 -29.00 -25.01
C SER A 699 48.54 -27.58 -25.31
N SER A 700 49.01 -26.59 -24.54
CA SER A 700 49.83 -25.46 -25.03
C SER A 700 49.77 -24.29 -24.05
N SER A 701 50.92 -24.02 -23.42
CA SER A 701 51.18 -22.88 -22.54
C SER A 701 51.78 -21.70 -23.32
N THR A 702 51.80 -20.55 -22.64
CA THR A 702 52.60 -19.31 -22.87
C THR A 702 52.13 -18.29 -23.92
N LYS A 703 51.66 -17.13 -23.42
CA LYS A 703 52.16 -15.80 -23.78
C LYS A 703 51.65 -14.73 -22.81
N THR A 704 52.55 -14.27 -21.94
CA THR A 704 52.50 -13.00 -21.23
C THR A 704 52.95 -11.89 -22.18
N ASP A 705 52.14 -10.84 -22.36
CA ASP A 705 52.62 -9.58 -22.93
C ASP A 705 52.28 -8.41 -22.01
N LYS A 706 53.33 -7.61 -21.80
CA LYS A 706 53.41 -6.37 -21.04
C LYS A 706 52.54 -5.29 -21.69
N LEU A 707 51.81 -4.52 -20.88
CA LEU A 707 51.47 -3.14 -21.25
C LEU A 707 52.19 -2.18 -20.30
N VAL A 708 52.96 -1.29 -20.93
CA VAL A 708 53.87 -0.30 -20.37
C VAL A 708 53.09 0.95 -19.98
N LEU A 709 53.49 1.55 -18.85
CA LEU A 709 53.17 2.92 -18.43
C LEU A 709 53.61 3.93 -19.51
N THR A 710 52.67 4.64 -20.11
CA THR A 710 52.85 6.01 -20.61
C THR A 710 51.52 6.74 -20.48
N ASP A 711 51.57 8.01 -20.13
CA ASP A 711 50.47 9.00 -20.04
C ASP A 711 49.89 9.32 -18.65
N LEU A 712 50.76 9.49 -17.65
CA LEU A 712 50.43 10.31 -16.46
C LEU A 712 50.53 11.82 -16.75
N ASP A 713 51.36 12.22 -17.73
CA ASP A 713 51.56 13.62 -18.11
C ASP A 713 50.36 14.21 -18.87
N THR A 714 49.65 13.38 -19.64
CA THR A 714 48.41 13.76 -20.34
C THR A 714 47.29 14.06 -19.33
N LEU A 715 47.20 13.27 -18.25
CA LEU A 715 46.24 13.50 -17.16
C LEU A 715 46.56 14.76 -16.35
N HIS A 716 47.85 15.13 -16.24
CA HIS A 716 48.28 16.34 -15.55
C HIS A 716 48.00 17.62 -16.36
N GLN A 717 48.10 17.57 -17.69
CA GLN A 717 47.72 18.69 -18.56
C GLN A 717 46.21 18.94 -18.60
N ASP A 718 45.39 17.89 -18.58
CA ASP A 718 43.93 18.02 -18.61
C ASP A 718 43.36 18.60 -17.30
N LEU A 719 44.09 18.45 -16.18
CA LEU A 719 43.70 19.00 -14.88
C LEU A 719 43.98 20.51 -14.73
N LEU A 720 44.81 21.11 -15.59
CA LEU A 720 45.16 22.54 -15.53
C LEU A 720 44.12 23.47 -16.18
N PHE A 721 43.09 22.94 -16.84
CA PHE A 721 42.06 23.72 -17.54
C PHE A 721 40.68 23.78 -16.86
N LEU A 722 40.56 23.31 -15.61
CA LEU A 722 39.29 23.38 -14.87
C LEU A 722 39.14 24.68 -14.05
N PRO A 723 37.93 25.25 -13.94
CA PRO A 723 37.70 26.48 -13.19
C PRO A 723 37.92 26.28 -11.68
N VAL A 724 38.27 27.37 -11.00
CA VAL A 724 38.71 27.53 -9.58
C VAL A 724 37.92 26.71 -8.53
N CYS A 725 36.71 26.23 -8.82
CA CYS A 725 35.94 25.35 -7.94
C CYS A 725 36.42 23.88 -7.93
N ALA A 726 37.25 23.44 -8.88
CA ALA A 726 37.73 22.06 -9.01
C ALA A 726 39.02 21.75 -8.20
N GLU A 727 39.77 22.77 -7.81
CA GLU A 727 41.06 22.63 -7.10
C GLU A 727 40.88 21.94 -5.73
N LYS A 728 39.76 22.20 -5.07
CA LYS A 728 39.43 21.62 -3.75
C LYS A 728 39.10 20.13 -3.83
N VAL A 729 38.47 19.69 -4.92
CA VAL A 729 38.14 18.27 -5.16
C VAL A 729 39.38 17.51 -5.60
N ALA A 730 40.23 18.13 -6.43
CA ALA A 730 41.51 17.55 -6.82
C ALA A 730 42.45 17.34 -5.63
N MET A 731 42.51 18.31 -4.70
CA MET A 731 43.28 18.19 -3.45
C MET A 731 42.76 17.06 -2.55
N GLN A 732 41.44 16.93 -2.40
CA GLN A 732 40.84 15.85 -1.61
C GLN A 732 41.07 14.45 -2.22
N LEU A 733 41.04 14.34 -3.55
CA LEU A 733 41.36 13.09 -4.25
C LEU A 733 42.84 12.73 -4.09
N LEU A 734 43.74 13.71 -4.17
CA LEU A 734 45.17 13.49 -3.97
C LEU A 734 45.47 12.99 -2.54
N GLU A 735 44.83 13.58 -1.54
CA GLU A 735 44.98 13.20 -0.14
C GLU A 735 44.42 11.79 0.14
N TYR A 736 43.29 11.44 -0.50
CA TYR A 736 42.71 10.11 -0.46
C TYR A 736 43.64 9.05 -1.09
N PHE A 737 44.24 9.34 -2.25
CA PHE A 737 45.18 8.42 -2.89
C PHE A 737 46.47 8.25 -2.08
N GLN A 738 46.98 9.31 -1.44
CA GLN A 738 48.12 9.23 -0.53
C GLN A 738 47.83 8.33 0.69
N GLN A 739 46.61 8.38 1.24
CA GLN A 739 46.19 7.49 2.34
C GLN A 739 46.09 6.02 1.91
N ILE A 740 45.60 5.74 0.70
CA ILE A 740 45.56 4.37 0.15
C ILE A 740 46.98 3.83 -0.04
N MET A 741 47.89 4.62 -0.59
CA MET A 741 49.29 4.20 -0.79
C MET A 741 50.01 3.97 0.54
N ALA A 742 49.77 4.82 1.56
CA ALA A 742 50.34 4.65 2.89
C ALA A 742 49.80 3.41 3.63
N SER A 743 48.53 3.03 3.39
CA SER A 743 47.91 1.87 4.02
C SER A 743 48.28 0.54 3.34
N GLN A 744 48.62 0.54 2.04
CA GLN A 744 49.14 -0.64 1.36
C GLN A 744 50.59 -0.95 1.75
N ASN A 745 51.42 0.06 2.00
CA ASN A 745 52.81 -0.16 2.46
C ASN A 745 52.90 -0.75 3.89
N LYS A 746 51.89 -0.53 4.75
CA LYS A 746 51.86 -1.08 6.12
C LYS A 746 51.49 -2.56 6.24
N LYS A 747 51.07 -3.23 5.16
CA LYS A 747 50.69 -4.65 5.17
C LYS A 747 51.80 -5.63 4.75
N SER A 748 53.02 -5.15 4.46
CA SER A 748 54.12 -6.00 3.96
C SER A 748 55.20 -6.40 4.98
N ASP A 749 55.19 -5.87 6.21
CA ASP A 749 56.18 -6.26 7.24
C ASP A 749 55.56 -7.15 8.32
N GLY A 750 55.59 -8.46 8.08
CA GLY A 750 55.37 -9.49 9.10
C GLY A 750 56.65 -9.79 9.90
N PRO A 751 56.60 -10.09 11.21
CA PRO A 751 57.80 -10.22 12.03
C PRO A 751 58.48 -11.57 11.85
N ARG A 752 59.79 -11.54 11.54
CA ARG A 752 60.69 -12.69 11.64
C ARG A 752 60.88 -13.09 13.11
N ARG A 753 60.65 -14.38 13.39
CA ARG A 753 60.98 -15.07 14.64
C ARG A 753 62.48 -14.99 14.92
N ASN A 754 62.86 -14.62 16.15
CA ASN A 754 64.13 -15.00 16.76
C ASN A 754 63.84 -15.71 18.09
N ALA A 755 64.26 -16.96 18.19
CA ALA A 755 64.39 -17.71 19.42
C ALA A 755 65.82 -18.26 19.45
N LEU A 756 66.58 -17.89 20.49
CA LEU A 756 67.85 -18.40 21.02
C LEU A 756 68.33 -17.26 21.95
N GLY A 757 68.66 -17.39 23.22
CA GLY A 757 68.90 -18.52 24.11
C GLY A 757 69.73 -17.96 25.27
N HIS A 758 69.38 -18.33 26.51
CA HIS A 758 70.18 -18.40 27.74
C HIS A 758 71.33 -17.42 28.09
N CYS A 759 71.27 -17.03 29.38
CA CYS A 759 72.33 -16.97 30.41
C CYS A 759 72.72 -15.59 30.97
N ALA A 760 72.78 -15.59 32.31
CA ALA A 760 73.12 -14.57 33.31
C ALA A 760 72.01 -13.58 33.69
#